data_AF-A0A0G2DZZ9-F1
#
_entry.id   AF-A0A0G2DZZ9-F1
#
_cell.length_a   1.000
_cell.length_b   1.000
_cell.length_c   1.000
_cell.angle_alpha   90.00
_cell.angle_beta   90.00
_cell.angle_gamma   90.00
#
_symmetry.space_group_name_H-M   'P 1'
#
loop_
_entity.id
_entity.type
_entity.pdbx_description
1 polymer ?
#
loop_
_entity_poly.entity_id
_entity_poly.type
_entity_poly.pdbx_seq_one_letter_code
_entity_poly.pdbx_strand_id
1 'polypeptide(L)'
;MASIPPVSITIDRGGTFCDVWAHTADGKETIFKLLSVDPASYPDAPTEGIRRVLEQITGQSIPKGQPIDGSLIESVRVGTTVATNALLERKGERFALLTTEGFRDICRIGDQTRPDLFDLNIRKPGVLYSQVIEVAERVTVEDYVLNPHPAEIDLSDPDLVKTASGEGGTSTDISRFDKVFEHVFDTTISGTTITSPMLDVKTVAAGGGSILSWRNGLFVVGPESAGAHPGPASYRKGGPLTITDANLFLGRLVPEKFPSIFGPHANEPLDVDVVKQKFHELTDEINDTLENKLTAEEVASGFLAMANETMSRPIRNITEARGFAINKHNLASFGGAGGQHACAIAQILGMPRIIIHKYSSILSAYGIGLADIVSETAVPAAYAFSEKTLDTVLARFEELKAQTRAELVAQGVQDGLVEHQCYLSMRYEGSDTNLSILQPQDNDFRTAFVETHRLYELAGLPPKSAFTGPALVIDNTQTILVETGCKVSVLNSHIIIDLPSKEATSSDSDTSINPVELSTFASRFMSIAEQMGNTLQRTSISTSIKERLDFSCALFTPDGKLVANAPHIPVHLGSMQFAIQHQHALWAGKLQPGDVLLTNHPECGGTHLPDLTVVTPVFAPTTTTSSSPGQEEAQDQQQLIFYVASRGHHTDIGGIGITSMVPDSKFLWQEGLSVRSMRIVHGGVFDEAGVRQAFADVVDYGPGCSATRRLDDNVSDLKAQIAANQRGIVLLQAMCREAGVPRVQRYMYGIQATAELAVRELFRRIAEERGAKESLSPSSPSPSHSSSSAPSSPPAAPAAPVVLRATDYYDDGTPITLAITIAPDPSPTPSTPLQYSATFDFTGTGPQTLGNMNCPPSITHSAVIYALRCLINLSIPLNQGCLAPVRIVLPRGTILNPTAGVAVCGSTIASQRVTDVILRAFGAAAGSACDEYEDDGCGGY
;
A
#
# COMPACT_ATOMS: atom_id res chain seq x y z
N MET A 1 -3.92 -52.80 -35.90
CA MET A 1 -4.01 -52.06 -34.62
C MET A 1 -4.91 -50.86 -34.86
N ALA A 2 -5.72 -50.43 -33.90
CA ALA A 2 -6.41 -49.14 -34.02
C ALA A 2 -5.34 -48.05 -34.06
N SER A 3 -5.50 -47.04 -34.92
CA SER A 3 -4.63 -45.86 -34.91
C SER A 3 -4.83 -45.15 -33.58
N ILE A 4 -3.74 -44.90 -32.86
CA ILE A 4 -3.77 -44.08 -31.65
C ILE A 4 -4.25 -42.69 -32.09
N PRO A 5 -5.33 -42.14 -31.49
CA PRO A 5 -5.82 -40.81 -31.86
C PRO A 5 -4.78 -39.74 -31.52
N PRO A 6 -4.72 -38.63 -32.29
CA PRO A 6 -3.88 -37.49 -31.94
C PRO A 6 -4.19 -36.97 -30.52
N VAL A 7 -3.15 -36.45 -29.85
CA VAL A 7 -3.24 -35.85 -28.52
C VAL A 7 -2.99 -34.34 -28.58
N SER A 8 -3.87 -33.58 -27.94
CA SER A 8 -3.67 -32.17 -27.64
C SER A 8 -3.21 -32.03 -26.18
N ILE A 9 -2.06 -31.38 -25.97
CA ILE A 9 -1.36 -31.28 -24.67
C ILE A 9 -1.34 -29.81 -24.23
N THR A 10 -1.76 -29.54 -23.00
CA THR A 10 -1.61 -28.23 -22.37
C THR A 10 -0.84 -28.33 -21.07
N ILE A 11 0.08 -27.37 -20.89
CA ILE A 11 1.01 -27.32 -19.77
C ILE A 11 0.97 -25.93 -19.16
N ASP A 12 0.80 -25.84 -17.84
CA ASP A 12 1.11 -24.63 -17.08
C ASP A 12 2.35 -24.89 -16.22
N ARG A 13 3.46 -24.20 -16.51
CA ARG A 13 4.66 -24.23 -15.68
C ARG A 13 4.64 -23.04 -14.72
N GLY A 14 3.97 -23.23 -13.59
CA GLY A 14 4.00 -22.32 -12.44
C GLY A 14 5.31 -22.37 -11.66
N GLY A 15 5.40 -21.61 -10.55
CA GLY A 15 6.61 -21.56 -9.72
C GLY A 15 6.88 -22.80 -8.84
N THR A 16 5.84 -23.54 -8.44
CA THR A 16 5.98 -24.73 -7.56
C THR A 16 5.72 -26.05 -8.27
N PHE A 17 4.59 -26.13 -8.96
CA PHE A 17 4.19 -27.31 -9.74
C PHE A 17 4.06 -26.96 -11.22
N CYS A 18 4.38 -27.94 -12.06
CA CYS A 18 4.08 -27.92 -13.48
C CYS A 18 2.88 -28.84 -13.71
N ASP A 19 1.81 -28.26 -14.21
CA ASP A 19 0.49 -28.87 -14.33
C ASP A 19 0.27 -29.30 -15.77
N VAL A 20 -0.09 -30.58 -15.97
CA VAL A 20 -0.26 -31.17 -17.28
C VAL A 20 -1.69 -31.66 -17.45
N TRP A 21 -2.35 -31.16 -18.48
CA TRP A 21 -3.64 -31.67 -18.97
C TRP A 21 -3.48 -32.07 -20.44
N ALA A 22 -3.81 -33.32 -20.76
CA ALA A 22 -3.82 -33.81 -22.13
C ALA A 22 -5.14 -34.50 -22.42
N HIS A 23 -5.60 -34.43 -23.66
CA HIS A 23 -6.77 -35.16 -24.12
C HIS A 23 -6.57 -35.64 -25.55
N THR A 24 -7.14 -36.80 -25.87
CA THR A 24 -7.20 -37.34 -27.23
C THR A 24 -8.58 -37.08 -27.85
N ALA A 25 -8.66 -37.14 -29.19
CA ALA A 25 -9.90 -36.86 -29.94
C ALA A 25 -11.11 -37.76 -29.60
N ASP A 26 -10.90 -38.88 -28.91
CA ASP A 26 -11.94 -39.77 -28.37
C ASP A 26 -12.43 -39.38 -26.95
N GLY A 27 -11.90 -38.28 -26.38
CA GLY A 27 -12.30 -37.73 -25.09
C GLY A 27 -11.59 -38.33 -23.88
N LYS A 28 -10.54 -39.15 -24.07
CA LYS A 28 -9.76 -39.70 -22.94
C LYS A 28 -8.80 -38.63 -22.39
N GLU A 29 -9.06 -38.17 -21.17
CA GLU A 29 -8.22 -37.20 -20.46
C GLU A 29 -7.05 -37.86 -19.70
N THR A 30 -5.94 -37.13 -19.61
CA THR A 30 -4.77 -37.43 -18.79
C THR A 30 -4.40 -36.19 -17.98
N ILE A 31 -4.34 -36.31 -16.65
CA ILE A 31 -4.07 -35.20 -15.72
C ILE A 31 -3.03 -35.65 -14.70
N PHE A 32 -1.94 -34.88 -14.55
CA PHE A 32 -0.98 -35.06 -13.46
C PHE A 32 -0.18 -33.78 -13.19
N LYS A 33 0.60 -33.79 -12.11
CA LYS A 33 1.50 -32.69 -11.69
C LYS A 33 2.94 -33.17 -11.60
N LEU A 34 3.87 -32.28 -11.89
CA LEU A 34 5.32 -32.42 -11.68
C LEU A 34 5.80 -31.27 -10.77
N LEU A 35 7.02 -31.35 -10.23
CA LEU A 35 7.67 -30.18 -9.64
C LEU A 35 8.19 -29.29 -10.79
N SER A 36 8.06 -27.97 -10.67
CA SER A 36 8.54 -27.04 -11.71
C SER A 36 10.05 -27.02 -11.89
N VAL A 37 10.77 -27.45 -10.85
CA VAL A 37 12.23 -27.55 -10.77
C VAL A 37 12.58 -28.78 -9.93
N ASP A 38 13.10 -29.83 -10.57
CA ASP A 38 13.67 -31.01 -9.90
C ASP A 38 14.90 -31.53 -10.67
N PRO A 39 16.07 -30.88 -10.50
CA PRO A 39 17.25 -31.14 -11.33
C PRO A 39 17.83 -32.55 -11.18
N ALA A 40 17.49 -33.27 -10.10
CA ALA A 40 17.89 -34.65 -9.88
C ALA A 40 17.08 -35.65 -10.74
N SER A 41 15.87 -35.26 -11.16
CA SER A 41 14.92 -36.17 -11.83
C SER A 41 14.75 -35.89 -13.33
N TYR A 42 14.77 -34.62 -13.76
CA TYR A 42 14.59 -34.18 -15.15
C TYR A 42 15.13 -32.74 -15.37
N PRO A 43 15.63 -32.40 -16.57
CA PRO A 43 16.15 -31.07 -16.86
C PRO A 43 15.05 -30.01 -17.06
N ASP A 44 13.88 -30.40 -17.57
CA ASP A 44 12.77 -29.51 -17.88
C ASP A 44 11.42 -30.20 -17.63
N ALA A 45 10.52 -29.51 -16.92
CA ALA A 45 9.24 -30.07 -16.47
C ALA A 45 8.19 -30.20 -17.61
N PRO A 46 7.99 -29.19 -18.49
CA PRO A 46 7.16 -29.35 -19.69
C PRO A 46 7.58 -30.55 -20.56
N THR A 47 8.87 -30.71 -20.84
CA THR A 47 9.40 -31.82 -21.66
C THR A 47 9.14 -33.19 -21.00
N GLU A 48 9.36 -33.31 -19.69
CA GLU A 48 9.01 -34.51 -18.91
C GLU A 48 7.49 -34.76 -18.88
N GLY A 49 6.68 -33.71 -18.90
CA GLY A 49 5.22 -33.77 -19.02
C GLY A 49 4.78 -34.40 -20.34
N ILE A 50 5.26 -33.88 -21.47
CA ILE A 50 4.98 -34.43 -22.81
C ILE A 50 5.42 -35.91 -22.87
N ARG A 51 6.62 -36.23 -22.36
CA ARG A 51 7.14 -37.60 -22.32
C ARG A 51 6.17 -38.55 -21.60
N ARG A 52 5.72 -38.20 -20.39
CA ARG A 52 4.79 -39.02 -19.58
C ARG A 52 3.41 -39.16 -20.21
N VAL A 53 2.89 -38.11 -20.86
CA VAL A 53 1.62 -38.18 -21.62
C VAL A 53 1.73 -39.23 -22.73
N LEU A 54 2.80 -39.17 -23.53
CA LEU A 54 3.01 -40.13 -24.62
C LEU A 54 3.25 -41.55 -24.11
N GLU A 55 3.98 -41.75 -23.00
CA GLU A 55 4.11 -43.08 -22.38
C GLU A 55 2.75 -43.68 -21.97
N GLN A 56 1.86 -42.87 -21.37
CA GLN A 56 0.54 -43.32 -20.92
C GLN A 56 -0.45 -43.58 -22.07
N ILE A 57 -0.31 -42.86 -23.19
CA ILE A 57 -1.17 -43.02 -24.37
C ILE A 57 -0.70 -44.17 -25.26
N THR A 58 0.62 -44.31 -25.49
CA THR A 58 1.20 -45.36 -26.34
C THR A 58 1.41 -46.69 -25.63
N GLY A 59 1.54 -46.68 -24.29
CA GLY A 59 1.94 -47.84 -23.50
C GLY A 59 3.42 -48.24 -23.68
N GLN A 60 4.22 -47.42 -24.37
CA GLN A 60 5.65 -47.65 -24.58
C GLN A 60 6.46 -46.74 -23.64
N SER A 61 7.58 -47.22 -23.10
CA SER A 61 8.45 -46.36 -22.30
C SER A 61 9.40 -45.56 -23.19
N ILE A 62 9.52 -44.27 -22.90
CA ILE A 62 10.31 -43.30 -23.65
C ILE A 62 11.50 -42.87 -22.77
N PRO A 63 12.76 -43.13 -23.17
CA PRO A 63 13.94 -42.78 -22.36
C PRO A 63 14.00 -41.28 -22.01
N LYS A 64 14.37 -40.97 -20.77
CA LYS A 64 14.62 -39.59 -20.33
C LYS A 64 15.78 -38.97 -21.13
N GLY A 65 15.64 -37.70 -21.50
CA GLY A 65 16.71 -36.90 -22.13
C GLY A 65 17.00 -37.20 -23.61
N GLN A 66 16.18 -38.02 -24.27
CA GLN A 66 16.22 -38.19 -25.73
C GLN A 66 15.15 -37.33 -26.43
N PRO A 67 15.33 -36.99 -27.72
CA PRO A 67 14.28 -36.33 -28.51
C PRO A 67 12.98 -37.13 -28.50
N ILE A 68 11.86 -36.44 -28.32
CA ILE A 68 10.51 -37.02 -28.26
C ILE A 68 9.94 -37.06 -29.69
N ASP A 69 9.34 -38.18 -30.08
CA ASP A 69 8.57 -38.27 -31.33
C ASP A 69 7.23 -37.52 -31.18
N GLY A 70 7.10 -36.42 -31.93
CA GLY A 70 5.91 -35.57 -31.94
C GLY A 70 4.81 -36.02 -32.90
N SER A 71 4.95 -37.13 -33.63
CA SER A 71 4.02 -37.52 -34.71
C SER A 71 2.57 -37.77 -34.27
N LEU A 72 2.33 -38.01 -32.98
CA LEU A 72 0.99 -38.15 -32.38
C LEU A 72 0.45 -36.86 -31.76
N ILE A 73 1.24 -35.79 -31.69
CA ILE A 73 0.86 -34.53 -31.06
C ILE A 73 0.14 -33.65 -32.08
N GLU A 74 -1.11 -33.31 -31.79
CA GLU A 74 -1.93 -32.38 -32.58
C GLU A 74 -1.59 -30.92 -32.21
N SER A 75 -1.51 -30.64 -30.92
CA SER A 75 -1.15 -29.31 -30.41
C SER A 75 -0.41 -29.40 -29.08
N VAL A 76 0.48 -28.42 -28.84
CA VAL A 76 1.04 -28.15 -27.52
C VAL A 76 0.81 -26.69 -27.18
N ARG A 77 0.17 -26.43 -26.04
CA ARG A 77 -0.01 -25.08 -25.50
C ARG A 77 0.70 -24.99 -24.17
N VAL A 78 1.52 -23.95 -23.97
CA VAL A 78 2.36 -23.81 -22.77
C VAL A 78 2.19 -22.41 -22.18
N GLY A 79 1.56 -22.34 -21.00
CA GLY A 79 1.72 -21.20 -20.10
C GLY A 79 2.99 -21.38 -19.29
N THR A 80 3.76 -20.31 -19.09
CA THR A 80 4.97 -20.40 -18.27
C THR A 80 5.29 -19.12 -17.54
N THR A 81 5.72 -19.29 -16.28
CA THR A 81 6.18 -18.21 -15.41
C THR A 81 7.67 -17.89 -15.60
N VAL A 82 8.34 -18.51 -16.59
CA VAL A 82 9.80 -18.40 -16.78
C VAL A 82 10.24 -16.98 -17.14
N ALA A 83 9.53 -16.27 -18.01
CA ALA A 83 9.93 -14.93 -18.45
C ALA A 83 10.00 -13.94 -17.29
N THR A 84 9.02 -13.98 -16.39
CA THR A 84 8.99 -13.10 -15.22
C THR A 84 9.73 -13.64 -14.03
N ASN A 85 9.86 -14.94 -13.82
CA ASN A 85 10.89 -15.45 -12.90
C ASN A 85 12.29 -15.00 -13.34
N ALA A 86 12.58 -14.96 -14.65
CA ALA A 86 13.84 -14.39 -15.15
C ALA A 86 13.96 -12.88 -14.91
N LEU A 87 12.87 -12.10 -14.97
CA LEU A 87 12.87 -10.69 -14.57
C LEU A 87 13.11 -10.51 -13.06
N LEU A 88 12.36 -11.26 -12.23
CA LEU A 88 12.45 -11.27 -10.76
C LEU A 88 13.85 -11.67 -10.27
N GLU A 89 14.39 -12.75 -10.83
CA GLU A 89 15.71 -13.31 -10.49
C GLU A 89 16.86 -12.63 -11.26
N ARG A 90 16.56 -11.67 -12.15
CA ARG A 90 17.50 -10.96 -13.03
C ARG A 90 18.38 -11.89 -13.91
N LYS A 91 17.78 -12.95 -14.43
CA LYS A 91 18.40 -13.95 -15.33
C LYS A 91 18.09 -13.67 -16.80
N GLY A 92 18.34 -12.44 -17.25
CA GLY A 92 18.22 -12.02 -18.65
C GLY A 92 19.57 -11.98 -19.37
N GLU A 93 19.53 -11.95 -20.71
CA GLU A 93 20.71 -11.67 -21.53
C GLU A 93 21.18 -10.21 -21.37
N ARG A 94 22.48 -9.97 -21.57
CA ARG A 94 23.06 -8.63 -21.41
C ARG A 94 22.79 -7.77 -22.65
N PHE A 95 22.06 -6.65 -22.46
CA PHE A 95 21.78 -5.68 -23.52
C PHE A 95 22.30 -4.27 -23.16
N ALA A 96 22.38 -3.39 -24.16
CA ALA A 96 22.65 -1.97 -23.99
C ALA A 96 21.38 -1.16 -24.23
N LEU A 97 21.17 -0.11 -23.44
CA LEU A 97 20.13 0.90 -23.67
C LEU A 97 20.68 1.97 -24.61
N LEU A 98 19.99 2.23 -25.71
CA LEU A 98 20.19 3.43 -26.51
C LEU A 98 19.15 4.46 -26.04
N THR A 99 19.58 5.69 -25.75
CA THR A 99 18.71 6.75 -25.25
C THR A 99 19.19 8.13 -25.70
N THR A 100 18.32 9.12 -25.59
CA THR A 100 18.56 10.52 -25.95
C THR A 100 19.72 11.13 -25.15
N GLU A 101 20.51 12.01 -25.77
CA GLU A 101 21.60 12.73 -25.09
C GLU A 101 21.08 13.53 -23.88
N GLY A 102 21.75 13.35 -22.73
CA GLY A 102 21.34 13.91 -21.44
C GLY A 102 20.28 13.09 -20.68
N PHE A 103 19.78 11.98 -21.25
CA PHE A 103 18.78 11.09 -20.62
C PHE A 103 19.40 9.79 -20.09
N ARG A 104 20.74 9.68 -20.10
CA ARG A 104 21.53 8.51 -19.67
C ARG A 104 21.03 7.78 -18.42
N ASP A 105 20.73 8.55 -17.37
CA ASP A 105 20.40 8.03 -16.05
C ASP A 105 18.88 7.91 -15.82
N ILE A 106 18.02 8.11 -16.83
CA ILE A 106 16.56 8.15 -16.65
C ILE A 106 15.99 6.89 -15.98
N CYS A 107 16.37 5.68 -16.44
CA CYS A 107 15.91 4.43 -15.82
C CYS A 107 16.60 4.13 -14.47
N ARG A 108 17.67 4.86 -14.12
CA ARG A 108 18.39 4.73 -12.85
C ARG A 108 17.85 5.68 -11.78
N ILE A 109 17.39 6.86 -12.19
CA ILE A 109 16.61 7.79 -11.38
C ILE A 109 15.22 7.17 -11.12
N GLY A 110 14.59 6.65 -12.17
CA GLY A 110 13.25 6.07 -12.11
C GLY A 110 12.20 7.16 -11.79
N ASP A 111 11.28 6.81 -10.91
CA ASP A 111 10.30 7.70 -10.28
C ASP A 111 10.74 8.21 -8.88
N GLN A 112 11.96 7.85 -8.47
CA GLN A 112 12.52 8.08 -7.13
C GLN A 112 11.82 7.36 -5.96
N THR A 113 10.79 6.55 -6.20
CA THR A 113 10.02 5.86 -5.16
C THR A 113 10.90 5.04 -4.21
N ARG A 114 10.73 5.20 -2.90
CA ARG A 114 11.36 4.36 -1.86
C ARG A 114 10.43 3.21 -1.47
N PRO A 115 10.74 1.93 -1.80
CA PRO A 115 9.87 0.81 -1.43
C PRO A 115 9.74 0.62 0.09
N ASP A 116 10.85 0.83 0.81
CA ASP A 116 10.95 0.72 2.27
C ASP A 116 11.42 2.07 2.86
N LEU A 117 10.46 2.95 3.14
CA LEU A 117 10.67 4.36 3.56
C LEU A 117 11.57 4.54 4.81
N PHE A 118 11.65 3.51 5.66
CA PHE A 118 12.39 3.53 6.92
C PHE A 118 13.71 2.74 6.90
N ASP A 119 14.08 2.09 5.78
CA ASP A 119 15.40 1.47 5.67
C ASP A 119 16.45 2.56 5.39
N LEU A 120 17.47 2.62 6.27
CA LEU A 120 18.62 3.51 6.12
C LEU A 120 19.55 3.05 4.98
N ASN A 121 19.56 1.75 4.66
CA ASN A 121 20.35 1.19 3.58
C ASN A 121 19.53 1.10 2.28
N ILE A 122 19.16 2.25 1.72
CA ILE A 122 18.27 2.35 0.56
C ILE A 122 18.79 1.52 -0.62
N ARG A 123 18.08 0.44 -0.96
CA ARG A 123 18.34 -0.38 -2.15
C ARG A 123 17.33 -0.06 -3.24
N LYS A 124 17.64 0.96 -4.06
CA LYS A 124 16.88 1.21 -5.30
C LYS A 124 16.94 -0.05 -6.20
N PRO A 125 15.85 -0.44 -6.88
CA PRO A 125 15.89 -1.49 -7.89
C PRO A 125 16.98 -1.19 -8.92
N GLY A 126 17.86 -2.15 -9.20
CA GLY A 126 18.91 -1.94 -10.21
C GLY A 126 18.33 -1.84 -11.62
N VAL A 127 19.05 -1.19 -12.53
CA VAL A 127 18.71 -1.18 -13.96
C VAL A 127 18.82 -2.57 -14.60
N LEU A 128 18.16 -2.78 -15.74
CA LEU A 128 18.19 -4.05 -16.50
C LEU A 128 19.32 -4.09 -17.55
N TYR A 129 19.73 -2.93 -18.08
CA TYR A 129 20.79 -2.84 -19.07
C TYR A 129 22.20 -2.99 -18.47
N SER A 130 23.15 -3.39 -19.31
CA SER A 130 24.59 -3.47 -18.99
C SER A 130 25.39 -2.22 -19.37
N GLN A 131 24.88 -1.40 -20.27
CA GLN A 131 25.54 -0.20 -20.80
C GLN A 131 24.46 0.77 -21.29
N VAL A 132 24.76 2.08 -21.23
CA VAL A 132 23.97 3.11 -21.92
C VAL A 132 24.81 3.70 -23.04
N ILE A 133 24.19 3.94 -24.19
CA ILE A 133 24.73 4.68 -25.32
C ILE A 133 23.80 5.86 -25.55
N GLU A 134 24.33 7.06 -25.41
CA GLU A 134 23.59 8.29 -25.70
C GLU A 134 23.66 8.57 -27.20
N VAL A 135 22.52 8.89 -27.79
CA VAL A 135 22.35 9.27 -29.19
C VAL A 135 21.96 10.75 -29.23
N ALA A 136 22.54 11.49 -30.17
CA ALA A 136 22.29 12.92 -30.33
C ALA A 136 21.00 13.17 -31.14
N GLU A 137 19.86 12.68 -30.65
CA GLU A 137 18.53 13.02 -31.18
C GLU A 137 17.70 13.82 -30.17
N ARG A 138 16.56 14.37 -30.62
CA ARG A 138 15.51 14.86 -29.72
C ARG A 138 14.15 14.77 -30.42
N VAL A 139 13.19 14.16 -29.75
CA VAL A 139 11.80 14.10 -30.21
C VAL A 139 10.93 14.95 -29.28
N THR A 140 10.18 15.89 -29.84
CA THR A 140 9.25 16.76 -29.11
C THR A 140 7.83 16.50 -29.59
N VAL A 141 6.88 16.39 -28.67
CA VAL A 141 5.45 16.35 -29.02
C VAL A 141 5.04 17.72 -29.55
N GLU A 142 4.36 17.74 -30.71
CA GLU A 142 3.99 18.96 -31.46
C GLU A 142 3.16 19.95 -30.64
N ASP A 143 2.35 19.44 -29.70
CA ASP A 143 1.40 20.21 -28.88
C ASP A 143 1.72 20.11 -27.37
N TYR A 144 2.97 20.39 -27.00
CA TYR A 144 3.29 20.72 -25.61
C TYR A 144 2.80 22.14 -25.31
N VAL A 145 1.92 22.27 -24.32
CA VAL A 145 1.08 23.45 -23.97
C VAL A 145 1.85 24.76 -23.69
N LEU A 146 3.19 24.74 -23.76
CA LEU A 146 4.08 25.88 -23.49
C LEU A 146 4.88 26.38 -24.71
N ASN A 147 4.63 25.90 -25.95
CA ASN A 147 5.25 26.47 -27.14
C ASN A 147 4.40 27.63 -27.74
N PRO A 148 4.84 28.90 -27.70
CA PRO A 148 4.05 30.03 -28.20
C PRO A 148 4.00 30.16 -29.73
N HIS A 149 4.79 29.37 -30.48
CA HIS A 149 4.94 29.50 -31.93
C HIS A 149 4.94 28.13 -32.64
N PRO A 150 3.77 27.62 -33.08
CA PRO A 150 3.69 26.41 -33.89
C PRO A 150 4.19 26.65 -35.32
N ALA A 151 4.73 25.61 -35.94
CA ALA A 151 5.15 25.59 -37.34
C ALA A 151 4.71 24.26 -37.99
N GLU A 152 4.20 24.30 -39.22
CA GLU A 152 3.78 23.10 -39.95
C GLU A 152 5.00 22.26 -40.38
N ILE A 153 4.92 20.94 -40.19
CA ILE A 153 5.97 19.97 -40.54
C ILE A 153 5.49 19.03 -41.66
N ASP A 154 6.38 18.73 -42.60
CA ASP A 154 6.14 17.81 -43.71
C ASP A 154 6.27 16.34 -43.25
N LEU A 155 5.20 15.57 -43.40
CA LEU A 155 5.10 14.16 -43.00
C LEU A 155 5.70 13.17 -44.01
N SER A 156 6.44 13.65 -45.02
CA SER A 156 7.05 12.81 -46.07
C SER A 156 8.49 12.34 -45.77
N ASP A 157 9.00 12.57 -44.56
CA ASP A 157 10.36 12.18 -44.16
C ASP A 157 10.55 10.63 -44.16
N PRO A 158 11.49 10.08 -44.96
CA PRO A 158 11.73 8.64 -45.04
C PRO A 158 12.37 8.01 -43.80
N ASP A 159 12.85 8.79 -42.83
CA ASP A 159 13.50 8.27 -41.61
C ASP A 159 12.50 7.97 -40.45
N LEU A 160 11.19 8.16 -40.67
CA LEU A 160 10.12 7.84 -39.71
C LEU A 160 9.82 6.33 -39.59
N VAL A 161 10.13 5.71 -38.43
CA VAL A 161 9.88 4.28 -38.16
C VAL A 161 9.18 4.04 -36.81
N LYS A 162 8.20 3.12 -36.76
CA LYS A 162 7.46 2.69 -35.54
C LYS A 162 7.79 1.24 -35.15
N THR A 163 7.76 0.93 -33.84
CA THR A 163 7.97 -0.41 -33.25
C THR A 163 7.08 -0.65 -32.01
N ALA A 164 6.94 -1.90 -31.51
CA ALA A 164 6.01 -2.31 -30.43
C ALA A 164 6.56 -3.43 -29.51
N SER A 165 6.04 -3.59 -28.26
CA SER A 165 6.51 -4.62 -27.26
C SER A 165 5.63 -4.82 -26.00
N GLY A 166 5.68 -6.03 -25.35
CA GLY A 166 5.11 -6.42 -24.02
C GLY A 166 6.15 -7.08 -23.07
N GLU A 167 5.87 -7.84 -21.97
CA GLU A 167 4.64 -8.41 -21.32
C GLU A 167 4.94 -8.85 -19.82
N GLY A 168 4.17 -9.71 -19.11
CA GLY A 168 4.19 -9.89 -17.61
C GLY A 168 4.16 -11.30 -16.93
N GLY A 169 3.62 -11.45 -15.68
CA GLY A 169 4.08 -12.49 -14.70
C GLY A 169 3.25 -13.09 -13.53
N THR A 170 3.92 -13.43 -12.39
CA THR A 170 3.57 -14.59 -11.48
C THR A 170 3.37 -14.28 -9.98
N SER A 171 2.30 -14.80 -9.33
CA SER A 171 2.15 -14.82 -7.85
C SER A 171 0.93 -15.63 -7.30
N THR A 172 0.35 -15.26 -6.14
CA THR A 172 -1.09 -15.45 -5.90
C THR A 172 -1.85 -14.38 -6.69
N ASP A 173 -2.47 -14.80 -7.78
CA ASP A 173 -3.01 -13.92 -8.81
C ASP A 173 -4.52 -13.70 -8.63
N ILE A 174 -4.95 -12.44 -8.63
CA ILE A 174 -6.34 -12.04 -8.43
C ILE A 174 -6.80 -11.14 -9.59
N SER A 175 -7.88 -11.51 -10.26
CA SER A 175 -8.55 -10.68 -11.27
C SER A 175 -10.04 -10.51 -10.96
N ARG A 176 -10.67 -9.51 -11.59
CA ARG A 176 -12.12 -9.28 -11.54
C ARG A 176 -12.73 -9.58 -12.91
N PHE A 177 -13.96 -10.09 -12.92
CA PHE A 177 -14.71 -10.38 -14.15
C PHE A 177 -16.19 -10.03 -13.98
N ASP A 178 -16.76 -9.33 -14.97
CA ASP A 178 -18.21 -9.10 -15.10
C ASP A 178 -18.58 -9.07 -16.58
N LYS A 179 -18.75 -10.28 -17.15
CA LYS A 179 -19.08 -10.56 -18.57
C LYS A 179 -17.97 -10.23 -19.58
N VAL A 180 -17.17 -9.20 -19.31
CA VAL A 180 -16.01 -8.79 -20.11
C VAL A 180 -14.77 -8.88 -19.22
N PHE A 181 -13.62 -9.19 -19.82
CA PHE A 181 -12.32 -9.13 -19.14
C PHE A 181 -11.87 -7.67 -18.97
N GLU A 182 -11.34 -7.33 -17.80
CA GLU A 182 -10.77 -6.01 -17.54
C GLU A 182 -9.28 -6.00 -17.94
N HIS A 183 -8.88 -5.03 -18.77
CA HIS A 183 -7.50 -4.83 -19.20
C HIS A 183 -6.91 -3.57 -18.52
N VAL A 184 -5.62 -3.63 -18.23
CA VAL A 184 -4.77 -2.51 -17.81
C VAL A 184 -3.69 -2.29 -18.87
N PHE A 185 -3.38 -1.03 -19.16
CA PHE A 185 -2.41 -0.65 -20.19
C PHE A 185 -1.03 -0.30 -19.61
N ASP A 186 -0.98 -0.02 -18.31
CA ASP A 186 0.24 0.23 -17.53
C ASP A 186 0.21 -0.65 -16.27
N THR A 187 1.31 -1.33 -15.95
CA THR A 187 1.45 -2.15 -14.74
C THR A 187 2.89 -2.23 -14.26
N THR A 188 3.08 -2.15 -12.94
CA THR A 188 4.40 -2.28 -12.31
C THR A 188 4.67 -3.73 -11.89
N ILE A 189 5.71 -4.35 -12.43
CA ILE A 189 6.22 -5.66 -12.02
C ILE A 189 7.59 -5.45 -11.37
N SER A 190 7.69 -5.74 -10.07
CA SER A 190 8.90 -5.58 -9.25
C SER A 190 9.64 -4.24 -9.41
N GLY A 191 8.87 -3.16 -9.30
CA GLY A 191 9.39 -1.78 -9.41
C GLY A 191 9.72 -1.34 -10.83
N THR A 192 9.41 -2.14 -11.86
CA THR A 192 9.54 -1.76 -13.27
C THR A 192 8.16 -1.58 -13.88
N THR A 193 7.83 -0.39 -14.39
CA THR A 193 6.57 -0.12 -15.07
C THR A 193 6.64 -0.61 -16.52
N ILE A 194 5.60 -1.35 -16.94
CA ILE A 194 5.43 -1.93 -18.27
C ILE A 194 4.16 -1.35 -18.89
N THR A 195 4.28 -0.79 -20.08
CA THR A 195 3.22 -0.09 -20.82
C THR A 195 2.64 -1.00 -21.92
N SER A 196 2.09 -2.14 -21.52
CA SER A 196 1.48 -3.13 -22.41
C SER A 196 0.02 -3.35 -22.01
N PRO A 197 -0.92 -3.50 -22.97
CA PRO A 197 -2.21 -4.11 -22.67
C PRO A 197 -1.98 -5.47 -22.00
N MET A 198 -2.62 -5.67 -20.85
CA MET A 198 -2.58 -6.91 -20.07
C MET A 198 -3.92 -7.10 -19.37
N LEU A 199 -4.31 -8.34 -19.09
CA LEU A 199 -5.41 -8.60 -18.16
C LEU A 199 -5.08 -8.04 -16.77
N ASP A 200 -6.05 -7.41 -16.10
CA ASP A 200 -5.82 -6.83 -14.77
C ASP A 200 -5.75 -7.91 -13.68
N VAL A 201 -4.55 -8.44 -13.54
CA VAL A 201 -4.16 -9.42 -12.54
C VAL A 201 -3.32 -8.70 -11.49
N LYS A 202 -3.83 -8.68 -10.24
CA LYS A 202 -3.06 -8.20 -9.09
C LYS A 202 -2.37 -9.34 -8.37
N THR A 203 -1.10 -9.11 -8.14
CA THR A 203 -0.14 -10.06 -7.62
C THR A 203 0.03 -9.92 -6.11
N VAL A 204 -0.04 -11.03 -5.37
CA VAL A 204 0.06 -11.04 -3.89
C VAL A 204 1.18 -11.96 -3.40
N ALA A 205 2.03 -11.44 -2.51
CA ALA A 205 3.09 -12.18 -1.83
C ALA A 205 2.58 -13.08 -0.67
N ALA A 206 1.42 -13.71 -0.84
CA ALA A 206 0.79 -14.60 0.13
C ALA A 206 0.22 -15.85 -0.57
N GLY A 207 0.99 -16.93 -0.57
CA GLY A 207 0.63 -18.24 -1.14
C GLY A 207 1.22 -19.38 -0.31
N GLY A 208 0.97 -20.65 -0.67
CA GLY A 208 1.33 -21.80 0.17
C GLY A 208 2.81 -21.87 0.64
N GLY A 209 3.73 -21.34 -0.17
CA GLY A 209 5.16 -21.26 0.16
C GLY A 209 5.58 -20.08 1.05
N SER A 210 4.69 -19.12 1.36
CA SER A 210 5.01 -17.94 2.17
C SER A 210 5.45 -18.32 3.58
N ILE A 211 6.59 -17.77 3.99
CA ILE A 211 7.24 -18.09 5.27
C ILE A 211 6.47 -17.47 6.44
N LEU A 212 6.37 -18.21 7.55
CA LEU A 212 5.77 -17.77 8.81
C LEU A 212 6.87 -17.25 9.75
N SER A 213 6.68 -16.10 10.39
CA SER A 213 7.59 -15.62 11.44
C SER A 213 6.89 -14.83 12.54
N TRP A 214 7.38 -14.96 13.77
CA TRP A 214 6.97 -14.17 14.92
C TRP A 214 7.93 -12.99 15.10
N ARG A 215 7.41 -11.76 15.23
CA ARG A 215 8.24 -10.56 15.43
C ARG A 215 7.50 -9.56 16.33
N ASN A 216 8.11 -9.17 17.46
CA ASN A 216 7.60 -8.15 18.39
C ASN A 216 6.13 -8.30 18.81
N GLY A 217 5.65 -9.50 19.14
CA GLY A 217 4.26 -9.70 19.54
C GLY A 217 3.25 -9.81 18.39
N LEU A 218 3.71 -9.81 17.13
CA LEU A 218 2.87 -9.87 15.93
C LEU A 218 3.18 -11.10 15.06
N PHE A 219 2.12 -11.67 14.49
CA PHE A 219 2.20 -12.73 13.48
C PHE A 219 2.51 -12.15 12.10
N VAL A 220 3.57 -12.61 11.44
CA VAL A 220 3.98 -12.15 10.10
C VAL A 220 3.99 -13.31 9.10
N VAL A 221 3.45 -13.08 7.91
CA VAL A 221 3.35 -14.06 6.82
C VAL A 221 3.85 -13.43 5.52
N GLY A 222 4.91 -14.01 4.93
CA GLY A 222 5.58 -13.44 3.76
C GLY A 222 6.36 -12.15 4.10
N PRO A 223 6.82 -11.38 3.08
CA PRO A 223 6.67 -11.63 1.64
C PRO A 223 7.57 -12.75 1.11
N GLU A 224 8.57 -13.18 1.89
CA GLU A 224 9.49 -14.27 1.54
C GLU A 224 8.74 -15.61 1.33
N SER A 225 9.19 -16.39 0.35
CA SER A 225 8.59 -17.67 -0.04
C SER A 225 9.64 -18.76 -0.19
N ALA A 226 9.34 -19.96 0.28
CA ALA A 226 10.22 -21.12 0.18
C ALA A 226 10.21 -21.82 -1.20
N GLY A 227 9.26 -21.46 -2.08
CA GLY A 227 9.14 -22.00 -3.44
C GLY A 227 8.93 -23.53 -3.51
N ALA A 228 9.51 -24.19 -4.52
CA ALA A 228 9.60 -25.66 -4.61
C ALA A 228 10.90 -26.25 -4.03
N HIS A 229 11.92 -25.40 -3.85
CA HIS A 229 13.23 -25.78 -3.35
C HIS A 229 13.86 -24.61 -2.57
N PRO A 230 14.12 -24.75 -1.26
CA PRO A 230 13.89 -25.94 -0.44
C PRO A 230 12.41 -26.29 -0.27
N GLY A 231 11.48 -25.34 -0.50
CA GLY A 231 10.06 -25.53 -0.28
C GLY A 231 9.67 -25.52 1.20
N PRO A 232 8.39 -25.78 1.54
CA PRO A 232 7.90 -25.93 2.91
C PRO A 232 8.69 -26.98 3.73
N ALA A 233 8.65 -26.88 5.05
CA ALA A 233 9.33 -27.83 5.94
C ALA A 233 8.87 -29.28 5.69
N SER A 234 7.58 -29.46 5.39
CA SER A 234 6.97 -30.75 5.02
C SER A 234 7.49 -31.39 3.73
N TYR A 235 8.25 -30.69 2.88
CA TYR A 235 8.74 -31.21 1.60
C TYR A 235 10.02 -32.07 1.72
N ARG A 236 10.50 -32.34 2.95
CA ARG A 236 11.69 -33.19 3.24
C ARG A 236 13.02 -32.65 2.67
N LYS A 237 13.11 -31.33 2.45
CA LYS A 237 14.26 -30.63 1.85
C LYS A 237 14.91 -29.56 2.74
N GLY A 238 14.60 -29.56 4.05
CA GLY A 238 15.18 -28.62 5.02
C GLY A 238 14.54 -27.23 5.07
N GLY A 239 13.34 -27.06 4.50
CA GLY A 239 12.64 -25.79 4.40
C GLY A 239 12.17 -25.14 5.71
N PRO A 240 11.85 -23.83 5.69
CA PRO A 240 11.21 -23.11 6.81
C PRO A 240 9.73 -23.48 6.96
N LEU A 241 9.08 -23.04 8.05
CA LEU A 241 7.63 -23.16 8.20
C LEU A 241 6.90 -22.22 7.23
N THR A 242 5.90 -22.74 6.52
CA THR A 242 5.06 -21.96 5.59
C THR A 242 3.56 -22.12 5.85
N ILE A 243 2.73 -21.38 5.09
CA ILE A 243 1.25 -21.55 5.06
C ILE A 243 0.84 -23.01 4.80
N THR A 244 1.55 -23.74 3.93
CA THR A 244 1.30 -25.17 3.68
C THR A 244 1.56 -26.01 4.93
N ASP A 245 2.61 -25.71 5.69
CA ASP A 245 2.90 -26.43 6.94
C ASP A 245 1.86 -26.12 8.02
N ALA A 246 1.35 -24.88 8.13
CA ALA A 246 0.25 -24.55 9.05
C ALA A 246 -1.06 -25.30 8.71
N ASN A 247 -1.41 -25.40 7.42
CA ASN A 247 -2.55 -26.20 6.97
C ASN A 247 -2.33 -27.71 7.24
N LEU A 248 -1.10 -28.22 7.11
CA LEU A 248 -0.76 -29.60 7.44
C LEU A 248 -0.88 -29.88 8.94
N PHE A 249 -0.30 -29.02 9.78
CA PHE A 249 -0.31 -29.15 11.24
C PHE A 249 -1.74 -29.20 11.81
N LEU A 250 -2.63 -28.32 11.31
CA LEU A 250 -4.04 -28.27 11.70
C LEU A 250 -4.92 -29.35 11.05
N GLY A 251 -4.34 -30.35 10.39
CA GLY A 251 -5.08 -31.46 9.76
C GLY A 251 -5.97 -31.06 8.59
N ARG A 252 -5.74 -29.88 7.98
CA ARG A 252 -6.47 -29.41 6.79
C ARG A 252 -5.97 -30.07 5.49
N LEU A 253 -4.79 -30.69 5.54
CA LEU A 253 -4.22 -31.52 4.48
C LEU A 253 -4.15 -32.98 4.95
N VAL A 254 -4.51 -33.90 4.04
CA VAL A 254 -4.47 -35.35 4.28
C VAL A 254 -3.23 -35.92 3.56
N PRO A 255 -2.14 -36.27 4.27
CA PRO A 255 -0.87 -36.65 3.66
C PRO A 255 -0.97 -37.83 2.68
N GLU A 256 -1.81 -38.81 3.00
CA GLU A 256 -2.02 -40.04 2.23
C GLU A 256 -2.83 -39.82 0.94
N LYS A 257 -3.39 -38.61 0.77
CA LYS A 257 -4.09 -38.16 -0.44
C LYS A 257 -3.33 -37.07 -1.19
N PHE A 258 -2.25 -36.55 -0.61
CA PHE A 258 -1.35 -35.64 -1.30
C PHE A 258 -0.43 -36.45 -2.24
N PRO A 259 -0.08 -35.94 -3.44
CA PRO A 259 0.89 -36.60 -4.31
C PRO A 259 2.20 -36.93 -3.57
N SER A 260 2.53 -38.21 -3.48
CA SER A 260 3.79 -38.68 -2.88
C SER A 260 4.92 -38.43 -3.88
N ILE A 261 5.42 -37.20 -3.92
CA ILE A 261 6.48 -36.75 -4.83
C ILE A 261 7.68 -36.12 -4.10
N PHE A 262 7.79 -36.36 -2.79
CA PHE A 262 8.82 -35.80 -1.92
C PHE A 262 9.92 -36.83 -1.61
N GLY A 263 10.92 -36.40 -0.85
CA GLY A 263 12.07 -37.23 -0.47
C GLY A 263 13.08 -37.45 -1.62
N PRO A 264 14.21 -38.15 -1.35
CA PRO A 264 15.30 -38.32 -2.32
C PRO A 264 14.96 -39.10 -3.58
N HIS A 265 13.83 -39.82 -3.57
CA HIS A 265 13.35 -40.65 -4.69
C HIS A 265 12.03 -40.15 -5.28
N ALA A 266 11.56 -38.95 -4.89
CA ALA A 266 10.32 -38.33 -5.35
C ALA A 266 9.10 -39.28 -5.28
N ASN A 267 8.97 -40.01 -4.17
CA ASN A 267 7.94 -41.02 -3.94
C ASN A 267 7.40 -41.03 -2.49
N GLU A 268 7.83 -40.10 -1.63
CA GLU A 268 7.41 -40.01 -0.23
C GLU A 268 6.27 -39.00 -0.02
N PRO A 269 5.41 -39.17 1.01
CA PRO A 269 4.39 -38.19 1.40
C PRO A 269 5.00 -37.01 2.17
N LEU A 270 4.17 -35.98 2.45
CA LEU A 270 4.53 -34.85 3.29
C LEU A 270 5.05 -35.28 4.67
N ASP A 271 6.00 -34.55 5.23
CA ASP A 271 6.51 -34.78 6.58
C ASP A 271 5.70 -34.03 7.64
N VAL A 272 4.90 -34.77 8.41
CA VAL A 272 4.07 -34.24 9.48
C VAL A 272 4.88 -34.03 10.76
N ASP A 273 5.88 -34.86 11.02
CA ASP A 273 6.59 -34.88 12.30
C ASP A 273 7.60 -33.73 12.39
N VAL A 274 8.31 -33.44 11.29
CA VAL A 274 9.15 -32.22 11.17
C VAL A 274 8.32 -30.95 11.36
N VAL A 275 7.11 -30.90 10.80
CA VAL A 275 6.21 -29.75 10.94
C VAL A 275 5.72 -29.60 12.38
N LYS A 276 5.34 -30.69 13.05
CA LYS A 276 4.96 -30.66 14.47
C LYS A 276 6.09 -30.16 15.35
N GLN A 277 7.30 -30.70 15.17
CA GLN A 277 8.47 -30.29 15.94
C GLN A 277 8.69 -28.77 15.81
N LYS A 278 8.75 -28.25 14.58
CA LYS A 278 8.98 -26.82 14.33
C LYS A 278 7.86 -25.93 14.87
N PHE A 279 6.60 -26.37 14.85
CA PHE A 279 5.51 -25.61 15.45
C PHE A 279 5.60 -25.56 16.98
N HIS A 280 6.02 -26.65 17.64
CA HIS A 280 6.28 -26.61 19.09
C HIS A 280 7.45 -25.67 19.42
N GLU A 281 8.57 -25.75 18.70
CA GLU A 281 9.72 -24.84 18.86
C GLU A 281 9.33 -23.36 18.71
N LEU A 282 8.56 -23.02 17.66
CA LEU A 282 8.05 -21.66 17.44
C LEU A 282 7.02 -21.23 18.50
N THR A 283 6.24 -22.17 19.03
CA THR A 283 5.25 -21.88 20.09
C THR A 283 5.92 -21.57 21.42
N ASP A 284 7.03 -22.24 21.73
CA ASP A 284 7.85 -21.93 22.91
C ASP A 284 8.47 -20.52 22.78
N GLU A 285 9.04 -20.17 21.62
CA GLU A 285 9.54 -18.82 21.32
C GLU A 285 8.46 -17.73 21.49
N ILE A 286 7.26 -17.98 20.98
CA ILE A 286 6.11 -17.08 21.14
C ILE A 286 5.73 -16.93 22.62
N ASN A 287 5.61 -18.06 23.34
CA ASN A 287 5.16 -18.11 24.72
C ASN A 287 6.17 -17.60 25.76
N ASP A 288 7.43 -17.43 25.38
CA ASP A 288 8.42 -16.70 26.18
C ASP A 288 8.21 -15.18 26.14
N THR A 289 7.46 -14.68 25.15
CA THR A 289 7.16 -13.24 24.96
C THR A 289 5.73 -12.82 25.33
N LEU A 290 4.83 -13.76 25.61
CA LEU A 290 3.41 -13.51 25.92
C LEU A 290 3.06 -13.81 27.39
N GLU A 291 2.28 -12.93 28.01
CA GLU A 291 1.70 -13.19 29.35
C GLU A 291 0.70 -14.35 29.33
N ASN A 292 -0.14 -14.41 28.29
CA ASN A 292 -1.09 -15.50 28.05
C ASN A 292 -0.48 -16.48 27.03
N LYS A 293 -0.18 -17.70 27.48
CA LYS A 293 0.41 -18.75 26.62
C LYS A 293 -0.62 -19.32 25.65
N LEU A 294 -0.21 -19.43 24.39
CA LEU A 294 -0.95 -20.05 23.30
C LEU A 294 -0.54 -21.52 23.11
N THR A 295 -1.47 -22.34 22.63
CA THR A 295 -1.19 -23.68 22.09
C THR A 295 -0.58 -23.60 20.68
N ALA A 296 0.07 -24.67 20.24
CA ALA A 296 0.67 -24.72 18.90
C ALA A 296 -0.40 -24.66 17.79
N GLU A 297 -1.59 -25.18 18.08
CA GLU A 297 -2.78 -25.10 17.24
C GLU A 297 -3.29 -23.66 17.11
N GLU A 298 -3.31 -22.90 18.21
CA GLU A 298 -3.66 -21.47 18.18
C GLU A 298 -2.62 -20.64 17.42
N VAL A 299 -1.32 -20.92 17.60
CA VAL A 299 -0.23 -20.30 16.83
C VAL A 299 -0.40 -20.56 15.33
N ALA A 300 -0.56 -21.83 14.92
CA ALA A 300 -0.76 -22.18 13.51
C ALA A 300 -2.05 -21.55 12.94
N SER A 301 -3.13 -21.51 13.72
CA SER A 301 -4.40 -20.88 13.33
C SER A 301 -4.26 -19.36 13.17
N GLY A 302 -3.50 -18.70 14.07
CA GLY A 302 -3.20 -17.27 14.00
C GLY A 302 -2.44 -16.87 12.73
N PHE A 303 -1.45 -17.67 12.33
CA PHE A 303 -0.77 -17.49 11.04
C PHE A 303 -1.71 -17.65 9.85
N LEU A 304 -2.63 -18.61 9.86
CA LEU A 304 -3.63 -18.75 8.79
C LEU A 304 -4.62 -17.57 8.77
N ALA A 305 -5.05 -17.07 9.93
CA ALA A 305 -5.90 -15.87 10.02
C ALA A 305 -5.22 -14.65 9.39
N MET A 306 -3.94 -14.40 9.75
CA MET A 306 -3.16 -13.32 9.16
C MET A 306 -2.97 -13.49 7.65
N ALA A 307 -2.70 -14.71 7.17
CA ALA A 307 -2.61 -15.00 5.74
C ALA A 307 -3.91 -14.67 4.99
N ASN A 308 -5.08 -15.02 5.56
CA ASN A 308 -6.38 -14.75 4.96
C ASN A 308 -6.69 -13.25 4.89
N GLU A 309 -6.37 -12.48 5.92
CA GLU A 309 -6.54 -11.03 5.92
C GLU A 309 -5.59 -10.37 4.88
N THR A 310 -4.33 -10.82 4.80
CA THR A 310 -3.35 -10.37 3.79
C THR A 310 -3.83 -10.63 2.36
N MET A 311 -4.35 -11.83 2.06
CA MET A 311 -4.94 -12.15 0.75
C MET A 311 -6.24 -11.36 0.47
N SER A 312 -6.95 -10.92 1.51
CA SER A 312 -8.22 -10.17 1.36
C SER A 312 -8.01 -8.69 0.99
N ARG A 313 -6.93 -8.04 1.46
CA ARG A 313 -6.61 -6.62 1.14
C ARG A 313 -6.61 -6.32 -0.37
N PRO A 314 -5.87 -7.05 -1.24
CA PRO A 314 -5.87 -6.78 -2.68
C PRO A 314 -7.20 -7.08 -3.36
N ILE A 315 -7.99 -8.06 -2.89
CA ILE A 315 -9.35 -8.31 -3.42
C ILE A 315 -10.27 -7.10 -3.14
N ARG A 316 -10.16 -6.49 -1.95
CA ARG A 316 -10.82 -5.20 -1.67
C ARG A 316 -10.35 -4.11 -2.62
N ASN A 317 -9.03 -3.98 -2.84
CA ASN A 317 -8.49 -2.92 -3.69
C ASN A 317 -8.99 -3.02 -5.15
N ILE A 318 -8.99 -4.21 -5.79
CA ILE A 318 -9.49 -4.33 -7.17
C ILE A 318 -11.01 -4.16 -7.29
N THR A 319 -11.77 -4.38 -6.20
CA THR A 319 -13.24 -4.36 -6.21
C THR A 319 -13.78 -3.03 -5.67
N GLU A 320 -13.54 -2.72 -4.39
CA GLU A 320 -14.06 -1.54 -3.69
C GLU A 320 -13.41 -0.24 -4.16
N ALA A 321 -12.11 -0.20 -4.47
CA ALA A 321 -11.46 1.03 -4.94
C ALA A 321 -11.88 1.44 -6.37
N ARG A 322 -12.55 0.53 -7.10
CA ARG A 322 -13.25 0.80 -8.36
C ARG A 322 -14.77 1.01 -8.20
N GLY A 323 -15.26 1.08 -6.96
CA GLY A 323 -16.67 1.36 -6.64
C GLY A 323 -17.60 0.13 -6.64
N PHE A 324 -17.09 -1.07 -6.94
CA PHE A 324 -17.88 -2.30 -6.93
C PHE A 324 -18.06 -2.83 -5.50
N ALA A 325 -19.25 -3.30 -5.12
CA ALA A 325 -19.42 -3.99 -3.83
C ALA A 325 -19.05 -5.46 -3.94
N ILE A 326 -18.26 -5.91 -2.96
CA ILE A 326 -17.79 -7.29 -2.88
C ILE A 326 -18.94 -8.28 -2.64
N ASN A 327 -20.00 -7.90 -1.92
CA ASN A 327 -21.16 -8.77 -1.68
C ASN A 327 -21.99 -9.11 -2.93
N LYS A 328 -21.78 -8.40 -4.06
CA LYS A 328 -22.37 -8.76 -5.37
C LYS A 328 -21.50 -9.76 -6.16
N HIS A 329 -20.30 -10.10 -5.68
CA HIS A 329 -19.35 -10.99 -6.34
C HIS A 329 -19.35 -12.38 -5.72
N ASN A 330 -19.16 -13.41 -6.55
CA ASN A 330 -18.88 -14.76 -6.09
C ASN A 330 -17.36 -14.97 -6.11
N LEU A 331 -16.78 -15.62 -5.09
CA LEU A 331 -15.36 -15.96 -5.08
C LEU A 331 -15.11 -17.16 -6.01
N ALA A 332 -14.53 -16.94 -7.19
CA ALA A 332 -13.94 -18.02 -7.97
C ALA A 332 -12.57 -18.37 -7.37
N SER A 333 -12.37 -19.62 -6.93
CA SER A 333 -11.13 -20.05 -6.28
C SER A 333 -10.47 -21.20 -7.04
N PHE A 334 -9.17 -21.06 -7.29
CA PHE A 334 -8.36 -22.00 -8.06
C PHE A 334 -6.92 -22.12 -7.49
N GLY A 335 -6.07 -22.89 -8.17
CA GLY A 335 -4.73 -23.24 -7.71
C GLY A 335 -4.73 -24.29 -6.58
N GLY A 336 -3.54 -24.84 -6.29
CA GLY A 336 -3.40 -25.90 -5.28
C GLY A 336 -3.69 -25.46 -3.83
N ALA A 337 -3.60 -24.16 -3.54
CA ALA A 337 -3.83 -23.60 -2.22
C ALA A 337 -5.17 -22.84 -2.07
N GLY A 338 -5.75 -22.29 -3.14
CA GLY A 338 -6.90 -21.37 -3.03
C GLY A 338 -8.09 -21.97 -2.28
N GLY A 339 -8.43 -23.23 -2.54
CA GLY A 339 -9.52 -23.93 -1.85
C GLY A 339 -9.34 -24.08 -0.33
N GLN A 340 -8.11 -24.01 0.18
CA GLN A 340 -7.79 -24.09 1.62
C GLN A 340 -8.16 -22.80 2.37
N HIS A 341 -8.22 -21.67 1.65
CA HIS A 341 -8.42 -20.32 2.18
C HIS A 341 -9.75 -19.68 1.76
N ALA A 342 -10.36 -20.17 0.67
CA ALA A 342 -11.56 -19.57 0.05
C ALA A 342 -12.70 -19.29 1.03
N CYS A 343 -12.99 -20.19 1.98
CA CYS A 343 -14.05 -19.99 2.98
C CYS A 343 -13.78 -18.79 3.89
N ALA A 344 -12.56 -18.67 4.40
CA ALA A 344 -12.18 -17.57 5.29
C ALA A 344 -12.12 -16.24 4.53
N ILE A 345 -11.54 -16.23 3.32
CA ILE A 345 -11.48 -15.05 2.45
C ILE A 345 -12.91 -14.57 2.11
N ALA A 346 -13.79 -15.46 1.65
CA ALA A 346 -15.18 -15.10 1.33
C ALA A 346 -15.93 -14.56 2.55
N GLN A 347 -15.66 -15.09 3.75
CA GLN A 347 -16.26 -14.60 5.00
C GLN A 347 -15.74 -13.21 5.39
N ILE A 348 -14.42 -12.98 5.36
CA ILE A 348 -13.78 -11.66 5.62
C ILE A 348 -14.32 -10.59 4.67
N LEU A 349 -14.55 -10.97 3.42
CA LEU A 349 -15.00 -10.09 2.34
C LEU A 349 -16.54 -9.97 2.23
N GLY A 350 -17.30 -10.84 2.91
CA GLY A 350 -18.76 -10.88 2.81
C GLY A 350 -19.29 -11.32 1.43
N MET A 351 -18.55 -12.17 0.71
CA MET A 351 -18.98 -12.75 -0.57
C MET A 351 -20.00 -13.88 -0.32
N PRO A 352 -21.19 -13.87 -0.96
CA PRO A 352 -22.28 -14.82 -0.66
C PRO A 352 -22.06 -16.25 -1.18
N ARG A 353 -21.08 -16.48 -2.05
CA ARG A 353 -20.86 -17.79 -2.69
C ARG A 353 -19.41 -17.97 -3.12
N ILE A 354 -18.93 -19.20 -3.00
CA ILE A 354 -17.64 -19.66 -3.52
C ILE A 354 -17.91 -20.61 -4.68
N ILE A 355 -17.13 -20.48 -5.75
CA ILE A 355 -17.17 -21.32 -6.94
C ILE A 355 -15.79 -21.97 -7.08
N ILE A 356 -15.74 -23.30 -7.04
CA ILE A 356 -14.52 -24.09 -7.22
C ILE A 356 -14.77 -25.05 -8.38
N HIS A 357 -13.99 -24.91 -9.46
CA HIS A 357 -14.07 -25.83 -10.59
C HIS A 357 -13.52 -27.23 -10.23
N LYS A 358 -14.00 -28.30 -10.87
CA LYS A 358 -13.48 -29.66 -10.65
C LYS A 358 -11.96 -29.77 -10.93
N TYR A 359 -11.47 -28.94 -11.85
CA TYR A 359 -10.05 -28.83 -12.22
C TYR A 359 -9.39 -27.58 -11.63
N SER A 360 -9.93 -27.05 -10.52
CA SER A 360 -9.40 -25.87 -9.82
C SER A 360 -7.90 -25.92 -9.56
N SER A 361 -7.36 -27.08 -9.19
CA SER A 361 -5.93 -27.26 -8.91
C SER A 361 -5.01 -27.19 -10.13
N ILE A 362 -5.55 -27.26 -11.36
CA ILE A 362 -4.84 -27.17 -12.65
C ILE A 362 -5.53 -26.16 -13.59
N LEU A 363 -6.29 -25.21 -13.04
CA LEU A 363 -7.28 -24.44 -13.82
C LEU A 363 -6.63 -23.58 -14.90
N SER A 364 -5.41 -23.11 -14.67
CA SER A 364 -4.59 -22.40 -15.65
C SER A 364 -4.32 -23.26 -16.89
N ALA A 365 -3.80 -24.48 -16.72
CA ALA A 365 -3.57 -25.41 -17.82
C ALA A 365 -4.87 -25.78 -18.55
N TYR A 366 -5.98 -25.94 -17.84
CA TYR A 366 -7.29 -26.16 -18.47
C TYR A 366 -7.75 -24.92 -19.27
N GLY A 367 -7.60 -23.72 -18.72
CA GLY A 367 -7.96 -22.44 -19.35
C GLY A 367 -7.14 -22.14 -20.60
N ILE A 368 -5.81 -22.34 -20.55
CA ILE A 368 -4.91 -22.21 -21.70
C ILE A 368 -5.33 -23.17 -22.84
N GLY A 369 -5.80 -24.37 -22.49
CA GLY A 369 -6.26 -25.36 -23.48
C GLY A 369 -7.59 -24.99 -24.14
N LEU A 370 -8.43 -24.21 -23.45
CA LEU A 370 -9.70 -23.68 -23.95
C LEU A 370 -9.62 -22.29 -24.59
N ALA A 371 -8.51 -21.57 -24.40
CA ALA A 371 -8.38 -20.19 -24.86
C ALA A 371 -8.42 -20.07 -26.40
N ASP A 372 -9.03 -19.01 -26.90
CA ASP A 372 -8.94 -18.65 -28.31
C ASP A 372 -7.54 -18.10 -28.65
N ILE A 373 -7.18 -18.13 -29.94
CA ILE A 373 -5.94 -17.51 -30.42
C ILE A 373 -6.24 -16.02 -30.64
N VAL A 374 -5.56 -15.16 -29.89
CA VAL A 374 -5.76 -13.70 -29.90
C VAL A 374 -4.52 -13.01 -30.49
N SER A 375 -4.73 -11.97 -31.28
CA SER A 375 -3.72 -10.99 -31.70
C SER A 375 -4.25 -9.61 -31.36
N GLU A 376 -3.43 -8.80 -30.70
CA GLU A 376 -3.76 -7.44 -30.28
C GLU A 376 -2.78 -6.45 -30.93
N THR A 377 -3.29 -5.30 -31.37
CA THR A 377 -2.49 -4.18 -31.87
C THR A 377 -3.13 -2.87 -31.44
N ALA A 378 -2.30 -1.85 -31.18
CA ALA A 378 -2.76 -0.55 -30.72
C ALA A 378 -1.90 0.57 -31.31
N VAL A 379 -2.50 1.74 -31.52
CA VAL A 379 -1.79 2.95 -31.98
C VAL A 379 -2.19 4.16 -31.13
N PRO A 380 -1.24 5.02 -30.71
CA PRO A 380 -1.57 6.27 -30.05
C PRO A 380 -2.46 7.19 -30.90
N ALA A 381 -3.38 7.87 -30.23
CA ALA A 381 -4.32 8.83 -30.81
C ALA A 381 -4.55 9.98 -29.82
N ALA A 382 -4.46 11.21 -30.30
CA ALA A 382 -4.70 12.43 -29.53
C ALA A 382 -5.63 13.33 -30.35
N TYR A 383 -6.93 13.28 -30.04
CA TYR A 383 -7.97 13.99 -30.78
C TYR A 383 -9.06 14.49 -29.82
N ALA A 384 -9.61 15.68 -30.08
CA ALA A 384 -10.87 16.10 -29.47
C ALA A 384 -12.03 15.32 -30.12
N PHE A 385 -12.75 14.51 -29.34
CA PHE A 385 -13.76 13.60 -29.88
C PHE A 385 -14.97 14.35 -30.48
N SER A 386 -15.17 14.14 -31.78
CA SER A 386 -16.22 14.74 -32.61
C SER A 386 -16.63 13.80 -33.76
N GLU A 387 -17.75 14.06 -34.42
CA GLU A 387 -18.21 13.31 -35.60
C GLU A 387 -17.12 13.23 -36.70
N LYS A 388 -16.40 14.32 -36.96
CA LYS A 388 -15.32 14.36 -37.96
C LYS A 388 -14.13 13.48 -37.61
N THR A 389 -13.80 13.37 -36.33
CA THR A 389 -12.71 12.50 -35.87
C THR A 389 -13.12 11.03 -35.80
N LEU A 390 -14.41 10.73 -35.68
CA LEU A 390 -14.92 9.36 -35.63
C LEU A 390 -14.60 8.61 -36.94
N ASP A 391 -14.79 9.24 -38.10
CA ASP A 391 -14.42 8.65 -39.40
C ASP A 391 -12.93 8.26 -39.46
N THR A 392 -12.05 9.09 -38.87
CA THR A 392 -10.60 8.84 -38.81
C THR A 392 -10.27 7.68 -37.85
N VAL A 393 -10.98 7.58 -36.72
CA VAL A 393 -10.87 6.46 -35.77
C VAL A 393 -11.35 5.15 -36.40
N LEU A 394 -12.48 5.16 -37.10
CA LEU A 394 -13.03 3.98 -37.78
C LEU A 394 -12.10 3.50 -38.91
N ALA A 395 -11.51 4.41 -39.70
CA ALA A 395 -10.52 4.06 -40.71
C ALA A 395 -9.29 3.36 -40.09
N ARG A 396 -8.77 3.89 -38.97
CA ARG A 396 -7.68 3.23 -38.21
C ARG A 396 -8.09 1.86 -37.67
N PHE A 397 -9.32 1.67 -37.20
CA PHE A 397 -9.76 0.34 -36.77
C PHE A 397 -9.71 -0.68 -37.92
N GLU A 398 -10.05 -0.31 -39.16
CA GLU A 398 -9.93 -1.24 -40.30
C GLU A 398 -8.46 -1.59 -40.62
N GLU A 399 -7.52 -0.64 -40.46
CA GLU A 399 -6.08 -0.92 -40.58
C GLU A 399 -5.60 -1.92 -39.51
N LEU A 400 -5.99 -1.72 -38.24
CA LEU A 400 -5.64 -2.60 -37.12
C LEU A 400 -6.30 -3.99 -37.24
N LYS A 401 -7.55 -4.06 -37.72
CA LYS A 401 -8.23 -5.32 -38.06
C LYS A 401 -7.48 -6.07 -39.15
N ALA A 402 -7.08 -5.39 -40.23
CA ALA A 402 -6.33 -6.02 -41.32
C ALA A 402 -4.99 -6.59 -40.85
N GLN A 403 -4.27 -5.89 -39.97
CA GLN A 403 -3.02 -6.37 -39.37
C GLN A 403 -3.25 -7.62 -38.51
N THR A 404 -4.11 -7.54 -37.48
CA THR A 404 -4.38 -8.65 -36.55
C THR A 404 -4.92 -9.90 -37.28
N ARG A 405 -5.77 -9.69 -38.29
CA ARG A 405 -6.29 -10.75 -39.16
C ARG A 405 -5.20 -11.46 -39.95
N ALA A 406 -4.24 -10.71 -40.52
CA ALA A 406 -3.11 -11.30 -41.22
C ALA A 406 -2.22 -12.13 -40.28
N GLU A 407 -2.00 -11.66 -39.05
CA GLU A 407 -1.25 -12.39 -38.02
C GLU A 407 -1.95 -13.70 -37.58
N LEU A 408 -3.27 -13.68 -37.39
CA LEU A 408 -4.05 -14.88 -37.03
C LEU A 408 -4.09 -15.90 -38.17
N VAL A 409 -4.30 -15.45 -39.41
CA VAL A 409 -4.29 -16.33 -40.59
C VAL A 409 -2.88 -16.93 -40.81
N ALA A 410 -1.81 -16.18 -40.56
CA ALA A 410 -0.44 -16.72 -40.59
C ALA A 410 -0.17 -17.80 -39.53
N GLN A 411 -0.89 -17.76 -38.40
CA GLN A 411 -0.88 -18.81 -37.37
C GLN A 411 -1.79 -20.01 -37.70
N GLY A 412 -2.47 -20.01 -38.86
CA GLY A 412 -3.33 -21.10 -39.31
C GLY A 412 -4.79 -21.00 -38.86
N VAL A 413 -5.21 -19.87 -38.28
CA VAL A 413 -6.62 -19.61 -37.96
C VAL A 413 -7.42 -19.49 -39.27
N GLN A 414 -8.60 -20.11 -39.33
CA GLN A 414 -9.46 -19.99 -40.50
C GLN A 414 -10.09 -18.59 -40.55
N ASP A 415 -9.95 -17.94 -41.71
CA ASP A 415 -10.35 -16.55 -41.95
C ASP A 415 -11.80 -16.21 -41.52
N GLY A 416 -12.73 -17.15 -41.73
CA GLY A 416 -14.14 -17.01 -41.35
C GLY A 416 -14.47 -17.22 -39.87
N LEU A 417 -13.48 -17.49 -39.03
CA LEU A 417 -13.60 -17.65 -37.57
C LEU A 417 -12.97 -16.48 -36.80
N VAL A 418 -12.43 -15.47 -37.49
CA VAL A 418 -11.81 -14.30 -36.87
C VAL A 418 -12.89 -13.28 -36.49
N GLU A 419 -13.07 -13.06 -35.19
CA GLU A 419 -13.87 -11.96 -34.63
C GLU A 419 -12.97 -10.80 -34.22
N HIS A 420 -13.46 -9.56 -34.35
CA HIS A 420 -12.72 -8.35 -34.00
C HIS A 420 -13.46 -7.56 -32.91
N GLN A 421 -12.73 -7.18 -31.86
CA GLN A 421 -13.21 -6.28 -30.81
C GLN A 421 -12.35 -5.01 -30.83
N CYS A 422 -12.98 -3.86 -31.11
CA CYS A 422 -12.28 -2.58 -31.21
C CYS A 422 -12.59 -1.72 -29.99
N TYR A 423 -11.55 -1.13 -29.40
CA TYR A 423 -11.65 -0.29 -28.21
C TYR A 423 -11.14 1.12 -28.52
N LEU A 424 -11.87 2.13 -28.05
CA LEU A 424 -11.44 3.53 -28.10
C LEU A 424 -11.13 4.02 -26.68
N SER A 425 -9.88 4.41 -26.42
CA SER A 425 -9.52 5.08 -25.17
C SER A 425 -9.99 6.53 -25.19
N MET A 426 -10.80 6.91 -24.20
CA MET A 426 -11.41 8.24 -24.10
C MET A 426 -11.22 8.81 -22.69
N ARG A 427 -11.10 10.14 -22.58
CA ARG A 427 -11.05 10.88 -21.31
C ARG A 427 -11.80 12.20 -21.44
N TYR A 428 -12.25 12.75 -20.31
CA TYR A 428 -12.69 14.14 -20.27
C TYR A 428 -11.49 15.09 -20.36
N GLU A 429 -11.68 16.24 -21.00
CA GLU A 429 -10.67 17.31 -21.03
C GLU A 429 -10.35 17.76 -19.60
N GLY A 430 -9.05 17.91 -19.29
CA GLY A 430 -8.58 18.18 -17.93
C GLY A 430 -8.56 16.97 -16.97
N SER A 431 -8.91 15.76 -17.43
CA SER A 431 -8.79 14.51 -16.65
C SER A 431 -7.69 13.60 -17.20
N ASP A 432 -6.97 12.92 -16.30
CA ASP A 432 -6.01 11.86 -16.67
C ASP A 432 -6.62 10.46 -16.60
N THR A 433 -7.91 10.34 -16.28
CA THR A 433 -8.62 9.06 -16.27
C THR A 433 -9.04 8.68 -17.67
N ASN A 434 -8.29 7.77 -18.29
CA ASN A 434 -8.68 7.10 -19.54
C ASN A 434 -9.65 5.94 -19.26
N LEU A 435 -10.72 5.82 -20.04
CA LEU A 435 -11.55 4.62 -20.13
C LEU A 435 -11.53 4.06 -21.56
N SER A 436 -11.32 2.76 -21.68
CA SER A 436 -11.42 2.04 -22.95
C SER A 436 -12.87 1.62 -23.22
N ILE A 437 -13.47 2.20 -24.24
CA ILE A 437 -14.86 1.95 -24.65
C ILE A 437 -14.87 0.97 -25.82
N LEU A 438 -15.48 -0.20 -25.61
CA LEU A 438 -15.73 -1.18 -26.67
C LEU A 438 -16.68 -0.59 -27.72
N GLN A 439 -16.40 -0.82 -29.00
CA GLN A 439 -17.19 -0.35 -30.13
C GLN A 439 -18.68 -0.74 -29.99
N PRO A 440 -19.59 0.22 -29.79
CA PRO A 440 -21.02 -0.06 -29.74
C PRO A 440 -21.56 -0.31 -31.15
N GLN A 441 -22.71 -1.00 -31.25
CA GLN A 441 -23.28 -1.44 -32.54
C GLN A 441 -23.66 -0.29 -33.49
N ASP A 442 -23.90 0.90 -32.95
CA ASP A 442 -24.22 2.14 -33.66
C ASP A 442 -23.02 3.08 -33.86
N ASN A 443 -21.85 2.72 -33.34
CA ASN A 443 -20.64 3.55 -33.24
C ASN A 443 -20.77 4.82 -32.37
N ASP A 444 -21.80 4.97 -31.53
CA ASP A 444 -21.89 6.08 -30.57
C ASP A 444 -21.00 5.84 -29.34
N PHE A 445 -19.69 5.96 -29.55
CA PHE A 445 -18.69 5.93 -28.49
C PHE A 445 -18.93 7.01 -27.41
N ARG A 446 -19.59 8.13 -27.74
CA ARG A 446 -19.86 9.20 -26.77
C ARG A 446 -20.92 8.77 -25.76
N THR A 447 -22.02 8.20 -26.22
CA THR A 447 -23.06 7.68 -25.31
C THR A 447 -22.54 6.46 -24.55
N ALA A 448 -21.83 5.53 -25.21
CA ALA A 448 -21.21 4.39 -24.53
C ALA A 448 -20.18 4.81 -23.46
N PHE A 449 -19.40 5.88 -23.67
CA PHE A 449 -18.49 6.46 -22.68
C PHE A 449 -19.21 7.01 -21.45
N VAL A 450 -20.34 7.69 -21.64
CA VAL A 450 -21.17 8.26 -20.57
C VAL A 450 -21.93 7.18 -19.80
N GLU A 451 -22.47 6.17 -20.49
CA GLU A 451 -23.13 5.02 -19.85
C GLU A 451 -22.15 4.16 -19.04
N THR A 452 -20.93 3.96 -19.55
CA THR A 452 -19.85 3.27 -18.83
C THR A 452 -19.43 4.06 -17.58
N HIS A 453 -19.46 5.40 -17.62
CA HIS A 453 -19.34 6.28 -16.45
C HIS A 453 -20.54 6.23 -15.47
N ARG A 454 -21.67 5.62 -15.86
CA ARG A 454 -22.95 5.58 -15.11
C ARG A 454 -23.41 6.96 -14.60
N LEU A 455 -23.32 7.94 -15.50
CA LEU A 455 -23.83 9.29 -15.31
C LEU A 455 -25.34 9.35 -15.56
N TYR A 456 -26.11 9.98 -14.67
CA TYR A 456 -27.53 10.28 -14.85
C TYR A 456 -27.77 11.79 -14.68
N GLU A 457 -28.39 12.47 -15.64
CA GLU A 457 -28.85 13.84 -15.42
C GLU A 457 -30.14 13.86 -14.59
N LEU A 458 -30.14 14.57 -13.46
CA LEU A 458 -31.27 14.65 -12.52
C LEU A 458 -32.56 15.14 -13.20
N ALA A 459 -32.43 16.13 -14.08
CA ALA A 459 -33.55 16.68 -14.87
C ALA A 459 -34.14 15.68 -15.88
N GLY A 460 -33.38 14.65 -16.27
CA GLY A 460 -33.80 13.60 -17.20
C GLY A 460 -34.48 12.40 -16.54
N LEU A 461 -34.44 12.27 -15.21
CA LEU A 461 -34.96 11.10 -14.50
C LEU A 461 -36.50 11.12 -14.38
N PRO A 462 -37.22 10.11 -14.92
CA PRO A 462 -38.68 10.06 -14.81
C PRO A 462 -39.15 9.84 -13.36
N PRO A 463 -40.17 10.56 -12.87
CA PRO A 463 -40.77 10.27 -11.58
C PRO A 463 -41.32 8.83 -11.51
N LYS A 464 -41.14 8.18 -10.36
CA LYS A 464 -41.40 6.76 -10.06
C LYS A 464 -40.42 5.76 -10.71
N SER A 465 -39.34 6.22 -11.34
CA SER A 465 -38.23 5.33 -11.72
C SER A 465 -37.44 4.85 -10.51
N ALA A 466 -36.76 3.72 -10.63
CA ALA A 466 -35.89 3.17 -9.61
C ALA A 466 -34.68 2.46 -10.24
N PHE A 467 -33.51 2.59 -9.60
CA PHE A 467 -32.26 1.97 -10.02
C PHE A 467 -31.41 1.60 -8.79
N THR A 468 -30.26 0.94 -8.96
CA THR A 468 -29.40 0.50 -7.84
C THR A 468 -27.94 0.83 -8.09
N GLY A 469 -27.22 1.25 -7.05
CA GLY A 469 -25.80 1.60 -7.16
C GLY A 469 -24.87 0.45 -7.59
N PRO A 470 -23.68 0.77 -8.12
CA PRO A 470 -23.09 2.11 -8.16
C PRO A 470 -23.63 2.96 -9.32
N ALA A 471 -23.81 4.27 -9.07
CA ALA A 471 -24.26 5.27 -10.04
C ALA A 471 -23.91 6.70 -9.58
N LEU A 472 -23.80 7.65 -10.53
CA LEU A 472 -23.59 9.08 -10.26
C LEU A 472 -24.73 9.90 -10.88
N VAL A 473 -25.45 10.69 -10.09
CA VAL A 473 -26.55 11.54 -10.58
C VAL A 473 -26.14 13.01 -10.51
N ILE A 474 -26.11 13.71 -11.65
CA ILE A 474 -25.61 15.08 -11.77
C ILE A 474 -26.78 16.02 -12.10
N ASP A 475 -26.75 17.21 -11.51
CA ASP A 475 -27.60 18.35 -11.84
C ASP A 475 -26.72 19.59 -12.05
N ASN A 476 -27.29 20.66 -12.61
CA ASN A 476 -26.63 21.97 -12.74
C ASN A 476 -26.14 22.55 -11.39
N THR A 477 -26.58 22.01 -10.25
CA THR A 477 -26.27 22.52 -8.91
C THR A 477 -25.59 21.50 -7.96
N GLN A 478 -25.55 20.21 -8.31
CA GLN A 478 -25.12 19.16 -7.38
C GLN A 478 -24.71 17.86 -8.09
N THR A 479 -24.02 16.98 -7.36
CA THR A 479 -23.70 15.62 -7.80
C THR A 479 -23.95 14.65 -6.64
N ILE A 480 -24.80 13.65 -6.89
CA ILE A 480 -25.28 12.67 -5.92
C ILE A 480 -24.64 11.32 -6.25
N LEU A 481 -23.72 10.87 -5.39
CA LEU A 481 -23.12 9.54 -5.50
C LEU A 481 -24.05 8.49 -4.87
N VAL A 482 -24.35 7.43 -5.61
CA VAL A 482 -25.18 6.31 -5.16
C VAL A 482 -24.29 5.10 -4.94
N GLU A 483 -24.03 4.75 -3.67
CA GLU A 483 -23.15 3.64 -3.32
C GLU A 483 -23.73 2.25 -3.66
N THR A 484 -22.85 1.27 -3.85
CA THR A 484 -23.26 -0.06 -4.30
C THR A 484 -24.06 -0.82 -3.25
N GLY A 485 -25.21 -1.37 -3.68
CA GLY A 485 -26.15 -2.07 -2.80
C GLY A 485 -27.28 -1.16 -2.32
N CYS A 486 -27.14 0.16 -2.49
CA CYS A 486 -28.22 1.10 -2.24
C CYS A 486 -29.25 1.05 -3.39
N LYS A 487 -30.53 1.16 -3.05
CA LYS A 487 -31.63 1.24 -4.01
C LYS A 487 -32.16 2.66 -4.08
N VAL A 488 -32.21 3.22 -5.27
CA VAL A 488 -32.69 4.57 -5.53
C VAL A 488 -34.14 4.51 -6.01
N SER A 489 -34.99 5.37 -5.46
CA SER A 489 -36.37 5.58 -5.90
C SER A 489 -36.59 7.08 -6.16
N VAL A 490 -36.89 7.43 -7.42
CA VAL A 490 -37.13 8.81 -7.84
C VAL A 490 -38.61 9.15 -7.63
N LEU A 491 -38.91 10.18 -6.85
CA LEU A 491 -40.26 10.73 -6.66
C LEU A 491 -40.40 12.06 -7.42
N ASN A 492 -41.59 12.64 -7.45
CA ASN A 492 -41.88 13.90 -8.17
C ASN A 492 -41.02 15.10 -7.72
N SER A 493 -40.41 15.05 -6.53
CA SER A 493 -39.65 16.16 -5.93
C SER A 493 -38.51 15.73 -5.01
N HIS A 494 -38.24 14.43 -4.92
CA HIS A 494 -37.27 13.84 -3.98
C HIS A 494 -36.63 12.61 -4.62
N ILE A 495 -35.37 12.32 -4.27
CA ILE A 495 -34.76 11.01 -4.50
C ILE A 495 -34.56 10.33 -3.15
N ILE A 496 -35.03 9.10 -3.03
CA ILE A 496 -34.86 8.25 -1.83
C ILE A 496 -33.79 7.20 -2.13
N ILE A 497 -32.88 6.98 -1.18
CA ILE A 497 -31.79 6.00 -1.28
C ILE A 497 -31.88 5.04 -0.08
N ASP A 498 -32.32 3.81 -0.32
CA ASP A 498 -32.43 2.75 0.70
C ASP A 498 -31.07 2.05 0.87
N LEU A 499 -30.56 1.98 2.12
CA LEU A 499 -29.30 1.30 2.46
C LEU A 499 -29.50 -0.20 2.79
N PRO A 500 -28.54 -1.10 2.47
CA PRO A 500 -28.62 -2.51 2.83
C PRO A 500 -28.36 -2.74 4.33
N SER A 501 -29.23 -3.49 5.01
CA SER A 501 -29.07 -3.85 6.42
C SER A 501 -28.13 -5.06 6.63
N LYS A 502 -27.35 -4.99 7.72
CA LYS A 502 -26.65 -6.14 8.33
C LYS A 502 -26.93 -6.12 9.83
N GLU A 503 -27.31 -7.26 10.39
CA GLU A 503 -27.44 -7.44 11.84
C GLU A 503 -26.05 -7.62 12.47
N ALA A 504 -25.81 -6.96 13.59
CA ALA A 504 -24.56 -7.08 14.35
C ALA A 504 -24.65 -8.27 15.31
N THR A 505 -23.76 -9.24 15.15
CA THR A 505 -23.56 -10.30 16.15
C THR A 505 -22.69 -9.77 17.28
N SER A 506 -23.25 -9.66 18.48
CA SER A 506 -22.52 -9.25 19.68
C SER A 506 -22.42 -10.37 20.70
N SER A 507 -21.21 -10.63 21.16
CA SER A 507 -20.84 -10.66 22.58
C SER A 507 -19.42 -11.18 22.70
N ASP A 508 -18.58 -10.45 23.41
CA ASP A 508 -17.31 -10.98 23.88
C ASP A 508 -16.99 -10.32 25.22
N SER A 509 -16.87 -11.15 26.25
CA SER A 509 -16.73 -10.73 27.64
C SER A 509 -15.28 -10.65 28.09
N ASP A 510 -14.33 -11.10 27.27
CA ASP A 510 -12.91 -10.99 27.60
C ASP A 510 -12.42 -9.54 27.49
N THR A 511 -11.63 -9.12 28.47
CA THR A 511 -10.96 -7.82 28.52
C THR A 511 -9.49 -7.88 28.11
N SER A 512 -8.93 -9.08 27.92
CA SER A 512 -7.56 -9.29 27.46
C SER A 512 -7.36 -8.81 26.00
N ILE A 513 -6.09 -8.65 25.61
CA ILE A 513 -5.68 -8.37 24.22
C ILE A 513 -5.23 -9.68 23.59
N ASN A 514 -5.96 -10.16 22.59
CA ASN A 514 -5.56 -11.32 21.80
C ASN A 514 -4.54 -10.89 20.72
N PRO A 515 -3.32 -11.48 20.65
CA PRO A 515 -2.30 -11.08 19.66
C PRO A 515 -2.70 -11.28 18.18
N VAL A 516 -3.57 -12.24 17.88
CA VAL A 516 -4.09 -12.48 16.52
C VAL A 516 -5.06 -11.37 16.12
N GLU A 517 -5.97 -11.00 17.02
CA GLU A 517 -6.87 -9.85 16.81
C GLU A 517 -6.10 -8.54 16.74
N LEU A 518 -5.10 -8.35 17.61
CA LEU A 518 -4.21 -7.17 17.59
C LEU A 518 -3.57 -6.98 16.21
N SER A 519 -3.00 -8.06 15.65
CA SER A 519 -2.42 -8.07 14.29
C SER A 519 -3.49 -7.76 13.22
N THR A 520 -4.69 -8.32 13.38
CA THR A 520 -5.83 -8.10 12.46
C THR A 520 -6.32 -6.65 12.49
N PHE A 521 -6.53 -6.07 13.68
CA PHE A 521 -6.92 -4.67 13.84
C PHE A 521 -5.84 -3.72 13.32
N ALA A 522 -4.56 -3.99 13.55
CA ALA A 522 -3.46 -3.19 13.01
C ALA A 522 -3.49 -3.13 11.48
N SER A 523 -3.64 -4.29 10.83
CA SER A 523 -3.78 -4.40 9.36
C SER A 523 -5.01 -3.63 8.85
N ARG A 524 -6.14 -3.72 9.55
CA ARG A 524 -7.38 -3.00 9.18
C ARG A 524 -7.26 -1.49 9.35
N PHE A 525 -6.69 -0.99 10.46
CA PHE A 525 -6.50 0.45 10.66
C PHE A 525 -5.55 1.05 9.60
N MET A 526 -4.47 0.34 9.24
CA MET A 526 -3.60 0.76 8.14
C MET A 526 -4.34 0.77 6.80
N SER A 527 -5.14 -0.26 6.50
CA SER A 527 -5.96 -0.28 5.28
C SER A 527 -7.00 0.85 5.21
N ILE A 528 -7.54 1.29 6.36
CA ILE A 528 -8.42 2.46 6.40
C ILE A 528 -7.63 3.73 6.08
N ALA A 529 -6.46 3.94 6.69
CA ALA A 529 -5.63 5.11 6.42
C ALA A 529 -5.16 5.16 4.95
N GLU A 530 -4.73 4.03 4.38
CA GLU A 530 -4.42 3.88 2.94
C GLU A 530 -5.62 4.24 2.06
N GLN A 531 -6.83 3.78 2.40
CA GLN A 531 -8.03 4.11 1.64
C GLN A 531 -8.41 5.60 1.73
N MET A 532 -8.16 6.26 2.87
CA MET A 532 -8.27 7.72 2.99
C MET A 532 -7.26 8.40 2.07
N GLY A 533 -6.00 7.96 2.07
CA GLY A 533 -4.94 8.50 1.22
C GLY A 533 -5.23 8.37 -0.28
N ASN A 534 -5.63 7.17 -0.72
CA ASN A 534 -6.07 6.92 -2.09
C ASN A 534 -7.29 7.76 -2.50
N THR A 535 -8.19 8.06 -1.55
CA THR A 535 -9.33 8.97 -1.79
C THR A 535 -8.84 10.40 -1.98
N LEU A 536 -7.93 10.87 -1.11
CA LEU A 536 -7.36 12.22 -1.18
C LEU A 536 -6.60 12.45 -2.48
N GLN A 537 -5.66 11.55 -2.82
CA GLN A 537 -4.86 11.62 -4.04
C GLN A 537 -5.74 11.71 -5.30
N ARG A 538 -6.83 10.91 -5.37
CA ARG A 538 -7.71 10.84 -6.54
C ARG A 538 -8.72 11.99 -6.66
N THR A 539 -9.00 12.71 -5.57
CA THR A 539 -10.01 13.79 -5.56
C THR A 539 -9.40 15.18 -5.45
N SER A 540 -8.12 15.29 -5.10
CA SER A 540 -7.36 16.54 -5.12
C SER A 540 -7.01 16.96 -6.55
N ILE A 541 -6.87 18.27 -6.77
CA ILE A 541 -6.52 18.83 -8.07
C ILE A 541 -5.12 19.45 -8.10
N SER A 542 -4.52 19.80 -6.96
CA SER A 542 -3.14 20.26 -6.94
C SER A 542 -2.14 19.12 -7.22
N THR A 543 -1.10 19.44 -7.99
CA THR A 543 -0.01 18.50 -8.30
C THR A 543 0.79 18.11 -7.05
N SER A 544 0.87 18.98 -6.03
CA SER A 544 1.49 18.64 -4.73
C SER A 544 0.82 17.42 -4.08
N ILE A 545 -0.51 17.38 -4.02
CA ILE A 545 -1.22 16.27 -3.37
C ILE A 545 -1.41 15.08 -4.32
N LYS A 546 -1.76 15.34 -5.59
CA LYS A 546 -2.12 14.29 -6.57
C LYS A 546 -0.90 13.54 -7.14
N GLU A 547 0.18 14.25 -7.42
CA GLU A 547 1.34 13.74 -8.17
C GLU A 547 2.59 13.62 -7.29
N ARG A 548 2.94 14.66 -6.51
CA ARG A 548 4.07 14.64 -5.57
C ARG A 548 3.78 13.91 -4.26
N LEU A 549 2.52 13.53 -4.03
CA LEU A 549 2.04 12.81 -2.84
C LEU A 549 2.35 13.50 -1.49
N ASP A 550 2.51 14.83 -1.51
CA ASP A 550 2.79 15.63 -0.31
C ASP A 550 1.52 15.85 0.52
N PHE A 551 1.10 14.77 1.15
CA PHE A 551 -0.05 14.69 2.04
C PHE A 551 0.13 13.55 3.05
N SER A 552 -0.79 13.44 4.01
CA SER A 552 -0.91 12.27 4.89
C SER A 552 -2.32 12.13 5.44
N CYS A 553 -2.75 10.89 5.64
CA CYS A 553 -4.04 10.53 6.23
C CYS A 553 -3.82 9.62 7.44
N ALA A 554 -4.51 9.91 8.55
CA ALA A 554 -4.27 9.21 9.81
C ALA A 554 -5.52 9.06 10.72
N LEU A 555 -5.44 8.06 11.61
CA LEU A 555 -6.45 7.70 12.59
C LEU A 555 -5.91 7.93 14.01
N PHE A 556 -6.76 8.46 14.89
CA PHE A 556 -6.39 8.84 16.25
C PHE A 556 -7.40 8.36 17.29
N THR A 557 -6.91 8.10 18.49
CA THR A 557 -7.71 7.75 19.69
C THR A 557 -8.63 8.90 20.14
N PRO A 558 -9.59 8.67 21.07
CA PRO A 558 -10.39 9.74 21.68
C PRO A 558 -9.60 10.94 22.22
N ASP A 559 -8.40 10.69 22.76
CA ASP A 559 -7.47 11.69 23.30
C ASP A 559 -6.45 12.19 22.26
N GLY A 560 -6.74 11.98 20.98
CA GLY A 560 -6.02 12.55 19.84
C GLY A 560 -4.66 11.94 19.55
N LYS A 561 -4.28 10.79 20.13
CA LYS A 561 -2.99 10.13 19.88
C LYS A 561 -3.01 9.33 18.58
N LEU A 562 -1.92 9.37 17.82
CA LEU A 562 -1.78 8.66 16.55
C LEU A 562 -1.85 7.14 16.76
N VAL A 563 -2.64 6.44 15.93
CA VAL A 563 -2.79 4.97 15.92
C VAL A 563 -2.22 4.36 14.64
N ALA A 564 -2.60 4.92 13.50
CA ALA A 564 -2.24 4.43 12.17
C ALA A 564 -2.24 5.59 11.16
N ASN A 565 -1.38 5.50 10.14
CA ASN A 565 -1.24 6.48 9.08
C ASN A 565 -0.98 5.77 7.75
N ALA A 566 -1.35 6.41 6.63
CA ALA A 566 -0.84 5.99 5.33
C ALA A 566 0.64 6.41 5.17
N PRO A 567 1.53 5.55 4.64
CA PRO A 567 2.96 5.80 4.55
C PRO A 567 3.28 6.71 3.36
N HIS A 568 2.95 7.99 3.50
CA HIS A 568 3.33 9.06 2.58
C HIS A 568 4.53 9.82 3.19
N ILE A 569 4.33 11.02 3.73
CA ILE A 569 5.43 11.85 4.26
C ILE A 569 5.69 11.61 5.76
N PRO A 570 6.91 11.22 6.20
CA PRO A 570 7.20 10.98 7.61
C PRO A 570 7.10 12.22 8.52
N VAL A 571 7.37 13.42 8.01
CA VAL A 571 7.34 14.65 8.84
C VAL A 571 5.93 14.96 9.40
N HIS A 572 4.88 14.42 8.77
CA HIS A 572 3.49 14.55 9.22
C HIS A 572 3.16 13.71 10.47
N LEU A 573 3.93 12.67 10.77
CA LEU A 573 3.59 11.64 11.76
C LEU A 573 3.41 12.18 13.18
N GLY A 574 4.49 12.70 13.78
CA GLY A 574 4.43 13.29 15.12
C GLY A 574 3.65 14.59 15.11
N SER A 575 3.86 15.43 14.10
CA SER A 575 3.30 16.77 14.01
C SER A 575 1.78 16.80 13.92
N MET A 576 1.14 15.93 13.13
CA MET A 576 -0.33 15.86 13.07
C MET A 576 -0.95 15.54 14.43
N GLN A 577 -0.36 14.65 15.23
CA GLN A 577 -0.88 14.39 16.58
C GLN A 577 -0.92 15.64 17.43
N PHE A 578 0.14 16.47 17.44
CA PHE A 578 0.13 17.71 18.21
C PHE A 578 -0.99 18.64 17.75
N ALA A 579 -1.31 18.65 16.45
CA ALA A 579 -2.47 19.37 15.95
C ALA A 579 -3.79 18.79 16.49
N ILE A 580 -4.00 17.46 16.42
CA ILE A 580 -5.23 16.84 16.93
C ILE A 580 -5.40 17.07 18.43
N GLN A 581 -4.33 16.92 19.21
CA GLN A 581 -4.35 17.13 20.67
C GLN A 581 -4.58 18.60 21.05
N HIS A 582 -4.01 19.54 20.30
CA HIS A 582 -4.28 20.97 20.48
C HIS A 582 -5.74 21.31 20.17
N GLN A 583 -6.29 20.81 19.05
CA GLN A 583 -7.69 21.02 18.70
C GLN A 583 -8.63 20.33 19.70
N HIS A 584 -8.32 19.11 20.14
CA HIS A 584 -9.06 18.38 21.17
C HIS A 584 -9.16 19.18 22.47
N ALA A 585 -8.04 19.72 22.97
CA ALA A 585 -8.03 20.55 24.17
C ALA A 585 -8.80 21.87 23.99
N LEU A 586 -8.66 22.53 22.84
CA LEU A 586 -9.34 23.80 22.53
C LEU A 586 -10.86 23.63 22.39
N TRP A 587 -11.30 22.50 21.84
CA TRP A 587 -12.69 22.22 21.47
C TRP A 587 -13.41 21.19 22.36
N ALA A 588 -12.79 20.78 23.47
CA ALA A 588 -13.38 19.86 24.44
C ALA A 588 -14.81 20.29 24.85
N GLY A 589 -15.79 19.42 24.62
CA GLY A 589 -17.21 19.67 24.92
C GLY A 589 -17.93 20.68 24.00
N LYS A 590 -17.30 21.15 22.91
CA LYS A 590 -17.87 22.17 22.00
C LYS A 590 -18.25 21.65 20.60
N LEU A 591 -17.75 20.47 20.22
CA LEU A 591 -17.99 19.87 18.89
C LEU A 591 -19.25 19.01 18.90
N GLN A 592 -19.90 18.97 17.75
CA GLN A 592 -21.06 18.12 17.44
C GLN A 592 -20.73 17.24 16.21
N PRO A 593 -21.50 16.17 15.94
CA PRO A 593 -21.29 15.37 14.74
C PRO A 593 -21.39 16.19 13.46
N GLY A 594 -20.50 15.91 12.51
CA GLY A 594 -20.43 16.61 11.23
C GLY A 594 -19.71 17.96 11.28
N ASP A 595 -19.22 18.42 12.44
CA ASP A 595 -18.27 19.53 12.48
C ASP A 595 -16.89 19.09 11.95
N VAL A 596 -16.16 19.98 11.28
CA VAL A 596 -14.78 19.75 10.81
C VAL A 596 -13.94 21.01 11.07
N LEU A 597 -12.69 20.81 11.50
CA LEU A 597 -11.74 21.87 11.83
C LEU A 597 -10.58 21.93 10.82
N LEU A 598 -10.01 23.12 10.67
CA LEU A 598 -8.82 23.45 9.88
C LEU A 598 -7.76 24.07 10.80
N THR A 599 -6.50 23.65 10.66
CA THR A 599 -5.36 24.23 11.37
C THR A 599 -4.04 24.00 10.60
N ASN A 600 -3.13 24.96 10.66
CA ASN A 600 -1.76 24.86 10.11
C ASN A 600 -0.73 25.66 10.93
N HIS A 601 -1.15 26.42 11.94
CA HIS A 601 -0.25 27.30 12.69
C HIS A 601 0.80 26.49 13.49
N PRO A 602 2.09 26.90 13.51
CA PRO A 602 3.18 26.17 14.20
C PRO A 602 2.92 25.83 15.68
N GLU A 603 2.48 26.80 16.49
CA GLU A 603 2.10 26.57 17.90
C GLU A 603 0.89 25.62 18.09
N CYS A 604 0.19 25.28 17.01
CA CYS A 604 -0.97 24.40 16.98
C CYS A 604 -0.68 23.07 16.26
N GLY A 605 0.60 22.65 16.18
CA GLY A 605 1.00 21.37 15.57
C GLY A 605 1.20 21.41 14.05
N GLY A 606 1.18 22.59 13.45
CA GLY A 606 1.64 22.78 12.07
C GLY A 606 3.10 22.38 11.86
N THR A 607 3.42 21.97 10.64
CA THR A 607 4.77 21.73 10.12
C THR A 607 5.30 23.04 9.54
N HIS A 608 4.72 23.49 8.43
CA HIS A 608 4.81 24.83 7.89
C HIS A 608 3.43 25.26 7.37
N LEU A 609 3.20 26.56 7.11
CA LEU A 609 1.87 27.05 6.74
C LEU A 609 1.22 26.36 5.52
N PRO A 610 1.94 25.91 4.48
CA PRO A 610 1.34 25.16 3.36
C PRO A 610 0.57 23.90 3.74
N ASP A 611 0.87 23.32 4.91
CA ASP A 611 0.32 22.05 5.35
C ASP A 611 -0.99 22.26 6.12
N LEU A 612 -2.06 22.39 5.34
CA LEU A 612 -3.39 22.52 5.87
C LEU A 612 -3.83 21.18 6.46
N THR A 613 -4.08 21.14 7.78
CA THR A 613 -4.55 19.96 8.50
C THR A 613 -6.05 20.06 8.73
N VAL A 614 -6.81 19.15 8.13
CA VAL A 614 -8.26 19.01 8.30
C VAL A 614 -8.55 17.90 9.30
N VAL A 615 -9.14 18.29 10.43
CA VAL A 615 -9.40 17.44 11.61
C VAL A 615 -10.90 17.18 11.75
N THR A 616 -11.32 15.92 11.72
CA THR A 616 -12.73 15.54 11.86
C THR A 616 -12.95 14.68 13.12
N PRO A 617 -13.69 15.17 14.13
CA PRO A 617 -14.15 14.37 15.26
C PRO A 617 -15.14 13.29 14.81
N VAL A 618 -15.02 12.09 15.36
CA VAL A 618 -15.94 10.97 15.11
C VAL A 618 -16.74 10.69 16.37
N PHE A 619 -18.06 10.64 16.25
CA PHE A 619 -19.00 10.46 17.36
C PHE A 619 -19.70 9.10 17.35
N ALA A 620 -20.14 8.64 18.51
CA ALA A 620 -20.95 7.45 18.67
C ALA A 620 -22.30 7.60 17.94
N PRO A 621 -22.83 6.52 17.31
CA PRO A 621 -24.18 6.51 16.76
C PRO A 621 -25.23 6.70 17.87
N THR A 622 -26.24 7.54 17.62
CA THR A 622 -27.40 7.66 18.51
C THR A 622 -28.27 6.41 18.43
N THR A 623 -28.25 5.59 19.47
CA THR A 623 -29.20 4.48 19.62
C THR A 623 -30.56 5.02 20.05
N THR A 624 -31.46 5.25 19.09
CA THR A 624 -32.85 5.66 19.34
C THR A 624 -33.68 4.50 19.89
N THR A 625 -33.49 4.15 21.17
CA THR A 625 -34.31 3.16 21.88
C THR A 625 -35.14 3.82 22.99
N SER A 626 -36.47 3.65 22.87
CA SER A 626 -37.52 4.03 23.82
C SER A 626 -37.70 5.53 24.14
N SER A 627 -38.49 6.20 23.31
CA SER A 627 -39.25 7.39 23.74
C SER A 627 -40.38 6.98 24.71
N SER A 628 -40.12 7.04 26.01
CA SER A 628 -41.20 7.13 27.02
C SER A 628 -41.57 8.61 27.19
N PRO A 629 -42.80 9.05 26.85
CA PRO A 629 -43.16 10.46 26.92
C PRO A 629 -43.33 10.90 28.38
N GLY A 630 -42.43 11.75 28.89
CA GLY A 630 -42.58 12.38 30.21
C GLY A 630 -41.32 12.56 31.06
N GLN A 631 -40.12 12.33 30.55
CA GLN A 631 -38.88 12.73 31.21
C GLN A 631 -38.22 13.89 30.44
N GLU A 632 -37.73 14.88 31.17
CA GLU A 632 -37.06 16.06 30.62
C GLU A 632 -35.83 15.64 29.81
N GLU A 633 -35.62 16.30 28.67
CA GLU A 633 -34.50 16.03 27.75
C GLU A 633 -33.16 16.39 28.41
N ALA A 634 -32.60 15.43 29.14
CA ALA A 634 -31.16 15.40 29.35
C ALA A 634 -30.51 15.34 27.97
N GLN A 635 -29.68 16.32 27.65
CA GLN A 635 -28.89 16.31 26.41
C GLN A 635 -27.98 15.08 26.43
N ASP A 636 -28.35 14.03 25.70
CA ASP A 636 -27.49 12.89 25.41
C ASP A 636 -26.27 13.41 24.62
N GLN A 637 -25.21 13.75 25.35
CA GLN A 637 -23.94 14.16 24.78
C GLN A 637 -23.39 12.97 24.00
N GLN A 638 -23.50 13.01 22.67
CA GLN A 638 -22.90 12.00 21.82
C GLN A 638 -21.40 11.91 22.13
N GLN A 639 -20.99 10.71 22.55
CA GLN A 639 -19.61 10.49 22.96
C GLN A 639 -18.68 10.59 21.76
N LEU A 640 -17.64 11.41 21.87
CA LEU A 640 -16.51 11.39 20.93
C LEU A 640 -15.80 10.03 21.05
N ILE A 641 -15.68 9.32 19.92
CA ILE A 641 -15.11 7.97 19.87
C ILE A 641 -13.71 7.92 19.26
N PHE A 642 -13.39 8.79 18.27
CA PHE A 642 -12.09 8.87 17.59
C PHE A 642 -11.89 10.26 16.98
N TYR A 643 -10.69 10.53 16.44
CA TYR A 643 -10.52 11.51 15.35
C TYR A 643 -9.99 10.82 14.10
N VAL A 644 -10.34 11.37 12.95
CA VAL A 644 -9.60 11.18 11.69
C VAL A 644 -9.03 12.52 11.25
N ALA A 645 -7.90 12.50 10.57
CA ALA A 645 -7.37 13.72 9.95
C ALA A 645 -6.64 13.43 8.65
N SER A 646 -6.58 14.47 7.83
CA SER A 646 -5.73 14.56 6.66
C SER A 646 -4.96 15.87 6.72
N ARG A 647 -3.76 15.87 6.13
CA ARG A 647 -2.90 17.02 5.91
C ARG A 647 -2.45 16.99 4.47
N GLY A 648 -2.46 18.12 3.76
CA GLY A 648 -1.97 18.21 2.39
C GLY A 648 -1.28 19.54 2.14
N HIS A 649 -0.24 19.51 1.31
CA HIS A 649 0.58 20.67 0.97
C HIS A 649 -0.07 21.50 -0.14
N HIS A 650 -0.31 22.78 0.12
CA HIS A 650 -0.82 23.73 -0.88
C HIS A 650 0.28 24.64 -1.45
N THR A 651 0.54 24.50 -2.76
CA THR A 651 1.58 25.23 -3.51
C THR A 651 1.52 26.76 -3.41
N ASP A 652 0.33 27.29 -3.16
CA ASP A 652 0.06 28.71 -2.91
C ASP A 652 -0.99 28.86 -1.82
N ILE A 653 -0.70 29.68 -0.81
CA ILE A 653 -1.61 30.08 0.27
C ILE A 653 -1.61 31.60 0.50
N GLY A 654 -1.10 32.37 -0.47
CA GLY A 654 -0.85 33.81 -0.36
C GLY A 654 0.44 34.15 0.39
N GLY A 655 0.54 35.37 0.90
CA GLY A 655 1.75 35.92 1.51
C GLY A 655 2.55 36.77 0.53
N ILE A 656 3.83 37.05 0.82
CA ILE A 656 4.66 37.96 0.00
C ILE A 656 5.26 37.31 -1.26
N GLY A 657 5.21 35.98 -1.37
CA GLY A 657 5.84 35.20 -2.42
C GLY A 657 4.88 34.79 -3.55
N ILE A 658 5.45 34.18 -4.60
CA ILE A 658 4.69 33.56 -5.71
C ILE A 658 4.37 32.08 -5.41
N THR A 659 5.16 31.46 -4.53
CA THR A 659 4.94 30.14 -3.95
C THR A 659 4.84 30.29 -2.43
N SER A 660 4.30 29.27 -1.76
CA SER A 660 4.25 29.24 -0.29
C SER A 660 5.59 28.96 0.41
N MET A 661 6.69 28.85 -0.35
CA MET A 661 8.06 28.61 0.11
C MET A 661 8.89 29.85 -0.17
N VAL A 662 8.91 30.80 0.76
CA VAL A 662 9.53 32.12 0.56
C VAL A 662 10.94 32.12 1.18
N PRO A 663 12.03 32.13 0.39
CA PRO A 663 13.39 32.07 0.94
C PRO A 663 13.75 33.28 1.82
N ASP A 664 13.20 34.46 1.50
CA ASP A 664 13.46 35.72 2.20
C ASP A 664 12.49 36.03 3.35
N SER A 665 11.57 35.10 3.74
CA SER A 665 10.64 35.34 4.85
C SER A 665 11.38 35.41 6.19
N LYS A 666 10.91 36.32 7.06
CA LYS A 666 11.47 36.59 8.40
C LYS A 666 10.41 36.48 9.49
N PHE A 667 9.15 36.72 9.13
CA PHE A 667 8.01 36.67 10.00
C PHE A 667 6.90 35.78 9.42
N LEU A 668 6.17 35.09 10.29
CA LEU A 668 5.14 34.12 9.90
C LEU A 668 4.03 34.73 9.00
N TRP A 669 3.66 35.99 9.23
CA TRP A 669 2.64 36.69 8.45
C TRP A 669 3.03 36.92 6.98
N GLN A 670 4.30 36.77 6.63
CA GLN A 670 4.80 36.87 5.26
C GLN A 670 4.57 35.59 4.44
N GLU A 671 4.30 34.46 5.10
CA GLU A 671 4.24 33.12 4.51
C GLU A 671 2.82 32.70 4.09
N GLY A 672 1.83 33.58 4.25
CA GLY A 672 0.45 33.38 3.81
C GLY A 672 -0.52 32.99 4.92
N LEU A 673 -1.57 32.26 4.55
CA LEU A 673 -2.68 31.88 5.45
C LEU A 673 -2.18 31.17 6.73
N SER A 674 -2.53 31.72 7.90
CA SER A 674 -2.10 31.20 9.20
C SER A 674 -3.29 30.97 10.15
N VAL A 675 -3.77 29.74 10.20
CA VAL A 675 -4.95 29.27 10.94
C VAL A 675 -4.55 28.50 12.19
N ARG A 676 -4.80 29.08 13.36
CA ARG A 676 -4.70 28.36 14.65
C ARG A 676 -5.80 27.32 14.81
N SER A 677 -7.03 27.72 14.50
CA SER A 677 -8.22 26.88 14.54
C SER A 677 -9.35 27.61 13.81
N MET A 678 -9.87 27.02 12.75
CA MET A 678 -11.08 27.46 12.07
C MET A 678 -12.03 26.26 11.94
N ARG A 679 -13.33 26.45 12.20
CA ARG A 679 -14.33 25.42 11.93
C ARG A 679 -14.87 25.64 10.51
N ILE A 680 -14.59 24.70 9.63
CA ILE A 680 -14.84 24.81 8.17
C ILE A 680 -16.04 23.98 7.71
N VAL A 681 -16.56 23.10 8.56
CA VAL A 681 -17.85 22.44 8.36
C VAL A 681 -18.66 22.56 9.65
N HIS A 682 -19.95 22.89 9.50
CA HIS A 682 -20.93 23.05 10.58
C HIS A 682 -22.03 22.01 10.41
N GLY A 683 -22.06 20.98 11.26
CA GLY A 683 -23.08 19.93 11.20
C GLY A 683 -23.25 19.27 9.81
N GLY A 684 -22.15 19.09 9.08
CA GLY A 684 -22.14 18.56 7.71
C GLY A 684 -22.19 19.59 6.57
N VAL A 685 -22.39 20.88 6.85
CA VAL A 685 -22.40 21.96 5.84
C VAL A 685 -21.04 22.67 5.77
N PHE A 686 -20.38 22.63 4.61
CA PHE A 686 -19.08 23.29 4.39
C PHE A 686 -19.21 24.81 4.26
N ASP A 687 -18.46 25.54 5.08
CA ASP A 687 -18.43 27.01 5.09
C ASP A 687 -17.43 27.55 4.04
N GLU A 688 -17.78 27.37 2.76
CA GLU A 688 -16.95 27.83 1.65
C GLU A 688 -16.74 29.35 1.67
N ALA A 689 -17.75 30.11 2.12
CA ALA A 689 -17.66 31.57 2.22
C ALA A 689 -16.63 31.99 3.26
N GLY A 690 -16.67 31.39 4.46
CA GLY A 690 -15.66 31.60 5.50
C GLY A 690 -14.25 31.20 5.05
N VAL A 691 -14.09 30.05 4.38
CA VAL A 691 -12.78 29.59 3.87
C VAL A 691 -12.23 30.54 2.81
N ARG A 692 -13.05 30.96 1.84
CA ARG A 692 -12.63 31.93 0.81
C ARG A 692 -12.28 33.29 1.40
N GLN A 693 -13.02 33.75 2.41
CA GLN A 693 -12.70 34.99 3.12
C GLN A 693 -11.36 34.89 3.85
N ALA A 694 -11.09 33.78 4.56
CA ALA A 694 -9.82 33.59 5.26
C ALA A 694 -8.60 33.65 4.34
N PHE A 695 -8.70 33.12 3.11
CA PHE A 695 -7.65 33.25 2.09
C PHE A 695 -7.57 34.67 1.48
N ALA A 696 -8.69 35.40 1.39
CA ALA A 696 -8.71 36.77 0.91
C ALA A 696 -8.06 37.73 1.93
N ASP A 697 -8.34 37.55 3.22
CA ASP A 697 -7.83 38.36 4.34
C ASP A 697 -6.29 38.35 4.46
N VAL A 698 -5.60 37.43 3.79
CA VAL A 698 -4.13 37.37 3.72
C VAL A 698 -3.52 38.65 3.11
N VAL A 699 -4.26 39.40 2.28
CA VAL A 699 -3.81 40.71 1.78
C VAL A 699 -3.58 41.73 2.89
N ASP A 700 -4.32 41.62 4.00
CA ASP A 700 -4.27 42.55 5.13
C ASP A 700 -3.25 42.13 6.20
N TYR A 701 -2.57 40.98 6.03
CA TYR A 701 -1.58 40.48 7.00
C TYR A 701 -0.33 41.37 7.08
N GLY A 702 0.04 42.06 6.00
CA GLY A 702 1.13 43.03 6.01
C GLY A 702 1.62 43.48 4.63
N PRO A 703 2.60 44.39 4.58
CA PRO A 703 3.08 44.98 3.33
C PRO A 703 3.62 43.92 2.35
N GLY A 704 3.07 43.93 1.14
CA GLY A 704 3.47 43.03 0.05
C GLY A 704 2.74 41.69 0.02
N CYS A 705 1.88 41.37 1.00
CA CYS A 705 1.09 40.15 0.96
C CYS A 705 0.01 40.19 -0.14
N SER A 706 -0.16 39.08 -0.85
CA SER A 706 -1.33 38.81 -1.69
C SER A 706 -2.17 37.69 -1.11
N ALA A 707 -3.44 37.62 -1.52
CA ALA A 707 -4.20 36.38 -1.43
C ALA A 707 -3.54 35.29 -2.30
N THR A 708 -3.95 34.03 -2.08
CA THR A 708 -3.60 32.92 -2.98
C THR A 708 -4.08 33.19 -4.41
N ARG A 709 -3.27 32.84 -5.40
CA ARG A 709 -3.63 32.85 -6.83
C ARG A 709 -4.37 31.58 -7.25
N ARG A 710 -4.43 30.57 -6.36
CA ARG A 710 -5.01 29.23 -6.61
C ARG A 710 -6.20 28.94 -5.70
N LEU A 711 -7.02 29.95 -5.40
CA LEU A 711 -8.11 29.85 -4.43
C LEU A 711 -9.07 28.67 -4.68
N ASP A 712 -9.37 28.38 -5.95
CA ASP A 712 -10.24 27.26 -6.31
C ASP A 712 -9.54 25.89 -6.14
N ASP A 713 -8.23 25.79 -6.38
CA ASP A 713 -7.41 24.62 -5.99
C ASP A 713 -7.45 24.43 -4.47
N ASN A 714 -7.19 25.50 -3.70
CA ASN A 714 -7.20 25.46 -2.23
C ASN A 714 -8.55 24.97 -1.68
N VAL A 715 -9.67 25.49 -2.20
CA VAL A 715 -11.02 25.08 -1.78
C VAL A 715 -11.34 23.65 -2.23
N SER A 716 -10.91 23.24 -3.42
CA SER A 716 -11.17 21.89 -3.95
C SER A 716 -10.38 20.82 -3.18
N ASP A 717 -9.11 21.07 -2.90
CA ASP A 717 -8.26 20.19 -2.11
C ASP A 717 -8.72 20.10 -0.64
N LEU A 718 -9.23 21.18 -0.04
CA LEU A 718 -9.86 21.13 1.29
C LEU A 718 -11.13 20.26 1.27
N LYS A 719 -11.92 20.29 0.20
CA LYS A 719 -13.06 19.37 0.01
C LYS A 719 -12.60 17.92 -0.18
N ALA A 720 -11.50 17.70 -0.90
CA ALA A 720 -10.87 16.38 -1.05
C ALA A 720 -10.39 15.80 0.31
N GLN A 721 -9.78 16.64 1.16
CA GLN A 721 -9.40 16.29 2.55
C GLN A 721 -10.61 15.93 3.41
N ILE A 722 -11.70 16.70 3.33
CA ILE A 722 -12.97 16.36 4.01
C ILE A 722 -13.52 15.01 3.50
N ALA A 723 -13.51 14.76 2.19
CA ALA A 723 -13.99 13.51 1.60
C ALA A 723 -13.13 12.31 2.01
N ALA A 724 -11.81 12.47 2.06
CA ALA A 724 -10.87 11.46 2.56
C ALA A 724 -11.13 11.14 4.04
N ASN A 725 -11.31 12.16 4.89
CA ASN A 725 -11.72 11.97 6.30
C ASN A 725 -13.05 11.23 6.40
N GLN A 726 -14.05 11.59 5.59
CA GLN A 726 -15.34 10.92 5.59
C GLN A 726 -15.25 9.44 5.18
N ARG A 727 -14.36 9.08 4.23
CA ARG A 727 -14.07 7.67 3.91
C ARG A 727 -13.54 6.91 5.12
N GLY A 728 -12.62 7.53 5.87
CA GLY A 728 -12.09 6.98 7.13
C GLY A 728 -13.19 6.74 8.18
N ILE A 729 -14.11 7.70 8.33
CA ILE A 729 -15.25 7.62 9.25
C ILE A 729 -16.18 6.46 8.90
N VAL A 730 -16.57 6.32 7.64
CA VAL A 730 -17.48 5.25 7.19
C VAL A 730 -16.90 3.87 7.51
N LEU A 731 -15.60 3.67 7.26
CA LEU A 731 -14.91 2.41 7.52
C LEU A 731 -14.71 2.14 9.01
N LEU A 732 -14.31 3.14 9.81
CA LEU A 732 -14.20 3.03 11.27
C LEU A 732 -15.56 2.73 11.92
N GLN A 733 -16.63 3.39 11.47
CA GLN A 733 -17.98 3.12 11.95
C GLN A 733 -18.46 1.72 11.56
N ALA A 734 -18.10 1.21 10.38
CA ALA A 734 -18.37 -0.18 10.00
C ALA A 734 -17.67 -1.16 10.96
N MET A 735 -16.37 -0.96 11.22
CA MET A 735 -15.62 -1.74 12.20
C MET A 735 -16.23 -1.66 13.61
N CYS A 736 -16.73 -0.50 14.03
CA CYS A 736 -17.40 -0.33 15.32
C CYS A 736 -18.77 -1.00 15.38
N ARG A 737 -19.50 -1.11 14.27
CA ARG A 737 -20.75 -1.90 14.18
C ARG A 737 -20.47 -3.41 14.25
N GLU A 738 -19.34 -3.87 13.71
CA GLU A 738 -18.91 -5.28 13.76
C GLU A 738 -18.37 -5.69 15.14
N ALA A 739 -17.46 -4.89 15.72
CA ALA A 739 -16.67 -5.28 16.89
C ALA A 739 -17.10 -4.59 18.20
N GLY A 740 -17.86 -3.50 18.14
CA GLY A 740 -18.17 -2.62 19.27
C GLY A 740 -17.04 -1.62 19.58
N VAL A 741 -17.41 -0.36 19.85
CA VAL A 741 -16.46 0.74 20.13
C VAL A 741 -15.41 0.40 21.21
N PRO A 742 -15.75 -0.22 22.36
CA PRO A 742 -14.77 -0.54 23.39
C PRO A 742 -13.71 -1.56 22.94
N ARG A 743 -14.06 -2.54 22.08
CA ARG A 743 -13.11 -3.51 21.53
C ARG A 743 -12.17 -2.83 20.53
N VAL A 744 -12.72 -2.01 19.63
CA VAL A 744 -11.93 -1.21 18.67
C VAL A 744 -10.92 -0.32 19.40
N GLN A 745 -11.36 0.44 20.41
CA GLN A 745 -10.48 1.31 21.20
C GLN A 745 -9.41 0.52 21.97
N ARG A 746 -9.75 -0.64 22.55
CA ARG A 746 -8.76 -1.51 23.22
C ARG A 746 -7.62 -1.90 22.29
N TYR A 747 -7.92 -2.31 21.07
CA TYR A 747 -6.87 -2.67 20.10
C TYR A 747 -6.10 -1.46 19.57
N MET A 748 -6.69 -0.27 19.46
CA MET A 748 -5.93 0.96 19.17
C MET A 748 -4.84 1.21 20.22
N TYR A 749 -5.17 1.11 21.52
CA TYR A 749 -4.18 1.28 22.59
C TYR A 749 -3.18 0.10 22.65
N GLY A 750 -3.60 -1.13 22.34
CA GLY A 750 -2.70 -2.28 22.23
C GLY A 750 -1.63 -2.10 21.14
N ILE A 751 -2.00 -1.51 20.00
CA ILE A 751 -1.08 -1.20 18.90
C ILE A 751 -0.07 -0.12 19.31
N GLN A 752 -0.49 0.85 20.12
CA GLN A 752 0.41 1.84 20.72
C GLN A 752 1.35 1.19 21.73
N ALA A 753 0.85 0.34 22.64
CA ALA A 753 1.68 -0.38 23.59
C ALA A 753 2.74 -1.28 22.92
N THR A 754 2.40 -1.89 21.77
CA THR A 754 3.34 -2.71 20.98
C THR A 754 4.51 -1.88 20.43
N ALA A 755 4.22 -0.67 19.92
CA ALA A 755 5.26 0.25 19.44
C ALA A 755 6.12 0.81 20.60
N GLU A 756 5.51 1.08 21.76
CA GLU A 756 6.24 1.46 22.98
C GLU A 756 7.21 0.35 23.42
N LEU A 757 6.76 -0.89 23.49
CA LEU A 757 7.61 -2.04 23.85
C LEU A 757 8.80 -2.19 22.89
N ALA A 758 8.59 -2.01 21.58
CA ALA A 758 9.65 -2.07 20.58
C ALA A 758 10.74 -0.98 20.77
N VAL A 759 10.34 0.25 21.11
CA VAL A 759 11.30 1.34 21.41
C VAL A 759 12.01 1.12 22.75
N ARG A 760 11.31 0.62 23.78
CA ARG A 760 11.92 0.29 25.07
C ARG A 760 12.95 -0.83 24.96
N GLU A 761 12.68 -1.84 24.12
CA GLU A 761 13.60 -2.92 23.79
C GLU A 761 14.82 -2.42 23.01
N LEU A 762 14.65 -1.48 22.06
CA LEU A 762 15.78 -0.80 21.41
C LEU A 762 16.69 -0.11 22.44
N PHE A 763 16.11 0.65 23.38
CA PHE A 763 16.87 1.32 24.43
C PHE A 763 17.59 0.36 25.38
N ARG A 764 16.96 -0.76 25.74
CA ARG A 764 17.59 -1.83 26.53
C ARG A 764 18.83 -2.39 25.82
N ARG A 765 18.71 -2.74 24.54
CA ARG A 765 19.84 -3.26 23.74
C ARG A 765 21.00 -2.28 23.66
N ILE A 766 20.72 -1.00 23.37
CA ILE A 766 21.74 0.05 23.31
C ILE A 766 22.44 0.23 24.68
N ALA A 767 21.70 0.16 25.78
CA ALA A 767 22.27 0.25 27.12
C ALA A 767 23.21 -0.94 27.43
N GLU A 768 22.79 -2.16 27.10
CA GLU A 768 23.57 -3.39 27.30
C GLU A 768 24.84 -3.44 26.43
N GLU A 769 24.72 -3.12 25.13
CA GLU A 769 25.85 -3.10 24.20
C GLU A 769 26.95 -2.09 24.60
N ARG A 770 26.55 -0.92 25.14
CA ARG A 770 27.52 0.10 25.57
C ARG A 770 28.08 -0.19 26.96
N GLY A 771 27.27 -0.69 27.90
CA GLY A 771 27.76 -1.17 29.19
C GLY A 771 28.79 -2.31 29.06
N ALA A 772 28.58 -3.24 28.12
CA ALA A 772 29.55 -4.28 27.81
C ALA A 772 30.89 -3.72 27.28
N LYS A 773 30.85 -2.70 26.41
CA LYS A 773 32.07 -2.07 25.86
C LYS A 773 32.90 -1.33 26.91
N GLU A 774 32.29 -0.67 27.89
CA GLU A 774 33.03 0.04 28.96
C GLU A 774 33.77 -0.95 29.89
N SER A 775 33.19 -2.13 30.14
CA SER A 775 33.81 -3.20 30.95
C SER A 775 35.08 -3.84 30.34
N LEU A 776 35.36 -3.58 29.05
CA LEU A 776 36.46 -4.20 28.29
C LEU A 776 37.67 -3.28 28.08
N SER A 777 37.76 -2.16 28.82
CA SER A 777 38.94 -1.29 28.80
C SER A 777 40.15 -1.92 29.53
N PRO A 778 41.39 -1.80 29.00
CA PRO A 778 42.51 -2.59 29.47
C PRO A 778 43.13 -2.05 30.76
N SER A 779 42.93 -2.76 31.88
CA SER A 779 43.67 -2.53 33.12
C SER A 779 44.97 -3.33 33.18
N SER A 780 46.01 -2.72 33.73
CA SER A 780 47.40 -3.21 33.70
C SER A 780 47.63 -4.46 34.56
N PRO A 781 48.57 -5.36 34.21
CA PRO A 781 48.80 -6.59 34.97
C PRO A 781 49.61 -6.34 36.25
N SER A 782 49.16 -6.90 37.38
CA SER A 782 49.98 -7.16 38.57
C SER A 782 49.39 -8.31 39.40
N PRO A 783 50.20 -9.06 40.19
CA PRO A 783 49.94 -10.49 40.38
C PRO A 783 49.54 -10.92 41.81
N SER A 784 48.94 -12.12 41.89
CA SER A 784 48.70 -12.93 43.12
C SER A 784 47.65 -12.36 44.10
N HIS A 785 46.89 -13.12 44.90
CA HIS A 785 46.97 -14.52 45.33
C HIS A 785 45.55 -15.14 45.51
N SER A 786 45.49 -16.44 45.81
CA SER A 786 44.27 -17.24 45.99
C SER A 786 43.60 -17.13 47.36
N SER A 787 42.26 -17.10 47.41
CA SER A 787 41.47 -17.81 48.43
C SER A 787 39.99 -17.96 48.03
N SER A 788 39.44 -19.16 48.21
CA SER A 788 38.04 -19.49 47.90
C SER A 788 37.08 -19.17 49.05
N SER A 789 36.09 -18.33 48.80
CA SER A 789 34.83 -18.29 49.55
C SER A 789 33.77 -17.60 48.71
N ALA A 790 32.64 -18.27 48.45
CA ALA A 790 31.52 -17.65 47.74
C ALA A 790 30.74 -16.72 48.69
N PRO A 791 30.59 -15.43 48.39
CA PRO A 791 29.51 -14.63 48.93
C PRO A 791 28.28 -14.74 48.02
N SER A 792 27.10 -14.74 48.63
CA SER A 792 25.83 -14.53 47.93
C SER A 792 25.90 -13.23 47.11
N SER A 793 25.66 -13.32 45.80
CA SER A 793 25.56 -12.13 44.94
C SER A 793 24.50 -11.18 45.50
N PRO A 794 24.82 -9.89 45.75
CA PRO A 794 23.77 -8.90 45.95
C PRO A 794 22.95 -8.77 44.65
N PRO A 795 21.70 -8.25 44.71
CA PRO A 795 20.97 -7.90 43.49
C PRO A 795 21.84 -6.98 42.62
N ALA A 796 21.85 -7.23 41.31
CA ALA A 796 22.66 -6.48 40.37
C ALA A 796 22.40 -4.98 40.54
N ALA A 797 23.47 -4.19 40.64
CA ALA A 797 23.35 -2.74 40.72
C ALA A 797 22.61 -2.22 39.46
N PRO A 798 21.73 -1.22 39.59
CA PRO A 798 21.01 -0.68 38.43
C PRO A 798 22.02 -0.21 37.37
N ALA A 799 21.77 -0.60 36.12
CA ALA A 799 22.64 -0.26 35.00
C ALA A 799 22.84 1.27 34.93
N ALA A 800 24.10 1.69 34.78
CA ALA A 800 24.44 3.10 34.69
C ALA A 800 23.78 3.75 33.45
N PRO A 801 23.32 5.01 33.53
CA PRO A 801 22.68 5.67 32.41
C PRO A 801 23.68 5.90 31.27
N VAL A 802 23.31 5.49 30.06
CA VAL A 802 24.13 5.65 28.85
C VAL A 802 23.83 7.01 28.22
N VAL A 803 24.88 7.81 27.97
CA VAL A 803 24.76 9.15 27.38
C VAL A 803 25.38 9.15 25.98
N LEU A 804 24.56 9.48 24.99
CA LEU A 804 24.95 9.70 23.60
C LEU A 804 24.94 11.21 23.33
N ARG A 805 25.82 11.70 22.44
CA ARG A 805 25.90 13.12 22.09
C ARG A 805 26.23 13.30 20.61
N ALA A 806 25.58 14.27 19.98
CA ALA A 806 25.97 14.78 18.68
C ALA A 806 25.66 16.29 18.59
N THR A 807 26.42 16.96 17.74
CA THR A 807 26.14 18.32 17.29
C THR A 807 26.27 18.33 15.77
N ASP A 808 25.43 19.12 15.12
CA ASP A 808 25.57 19.53 13.72
C ASP A 808 25.30 21.03 13.59
N TYR A 809 25.51 21.58 12.41
CA TYR A 809 25.40 23.03 12.18
C TYR A 809 24.60 23.32 10.92
N TYR A 810 23.85 24.42 10.94
CA TYR A 810 23.43 25.10 9.71
C TYR A 810 24.64 25.78 9.04
N ASP A 811 24.50 26.11 7.76
CA ASP A 811 25.56 26.74 6.97
C ASP A 811 25.93 28.15 7.47
N ASP A 812 25.04 28.80 8.22
CA ASP A 812 25.28 30.06 8.93
C ASP A 812 26.07 29.90 10.25
N GLY A 813 26.39 28.67 10.65
CA GLY A 813 27.07 28.31 11.88
C GLY A 813 26.16 28.10 13.09
N THR A 814 24.83 28.17 12.95
CA THR A 814 23.89 27.92 14.05
C THR A 814 23.92 26.44 14.46
N PRO A 815 24.22 26.09 15.73
CA PRO A 815 24.33 24.71 16.15
C PRO A 815 22.97 24.06 16.44
N ILE A 816 22.82 22.79 16.06
CA ILE A 816 21.84 21.86 16.63
C ILE A 816 22.61 20.87 17.50
N THR A 817 22.36 20.89 18.82
CA THR A 817 23.06 20.02 19.78
C THR A 817 22.05 19.10 20.45
N LEU A 818 22.39 17.81 20.54
CA LEU A 818 21.58 16.78 21.18
C LEU A 818 22.42 15.95 22.16
N ALA A 819 21.86 15.72 23.35
CA ALA A 819 22.30 14.68 24.27
C ALA A 819 21.14 13.69 24.51
N ILE A 820 21.35 12.41 24.23
CA ILE A 820 20.38 11.35 24.52
C ILE A 820 20.84 10.60 25.77
N THR A 821 20.05 10.66 26.84
CA THR A 821 20.32 9.91 28.09
C THR A 821 19.35 8.74 28.18
N ILE A 822 19.86 7.51 28.07
CA ILE A 822 19.10 6.26 28.18
C ILE A 822 19.29 5.69 29.59
N ALA A 823 18.21 5.40 30.30
CA ALA A 823 18.25 4.92 31.68
C ALA A 823 17.09 3.94 31.98
N PRO A 824 17.17 3.12 33.04
CA PRO A 824 16.01 2.42 33.57
C PRO A 824 14.87 3.40 33.93
N ASP A 825 13.63 3.01 33.66
CA ASP A 825 12.45 3.85 33.87
C ASP A 825 12.27 4.16 35.38
N PRO A 826 12.17 5.44 35.78
CA PRO A 826 12.04 5.82 37.19
C PRO A 826 10.67 5.45 37.81
N SER A 827 9.71 4.98 37.01
CA SER A 827 8.32 4.74 37.42
C SER A 827 7.78 3.39 36.88
N PRO A 828 8.35 2.24 37.28
CA PRO A 828 7.90 0.93 36.82
C PRO A 828 6.48 0.62 37.30
N THR A 829 5.62 0.18 36.38
CA THR A 829 4.29 -0.37 36.70
C THR A 829 4.37 -1.85 37.06
N PRO A 830 3.43 -2.40 37.86
CA PRO A 830 3.48 -3.80 38.32
C PRO A 830 3.51 -4.88 37.21
N SER A 831 3.14 -4.54 35.98
CA SER A 831 3.14 -5.43 34.81
C SER A 831 4.43 -5.43 33.99
N THR A 832 5.42 -4.57 34.29
CA THR A 832 6.59 -4.35 33.41
C THR A 832 7.91 -4.34 34.18
N PRO A 833 8.60 -5.49 34.35
CA PRO A 833 9.59 -5.66 35.42
C PRO A 833 10.90 -4.85 35.30
N LEU A 834 11.32 -4.45 34.09
CA LEU A 834 12.54 -3.66 33.84
C LEU A 834 12.42 -2.99 32.46
N GLN A 835 11.91 -1.76 32.41
CA GLN A 835 11.85 -0.97 31.18
C GLN A 835 12.92 0.12 31.16
N TYR A 836 13.42 0.46 29.97
CA TYR A 836 14.28 1.63 29.75
C TYR A 836 13.45 2.78 29.17
N SER A 837 13.91 4.02 29.39
CA SER A 837 13.39 5.23 28.76
C SER A 837 14.55 6.15 28.34
N ALA A 838 14.28 7.11 27.47
CA ALA A 838 15.29 8.02 26.95
C ALA A 838 14.89 9.49 27.08
N THR A 839 15.81 10.35 27.52
CA THR A 839 15.66 11.80 27.44
C THR A 839 16.50 12.34 26.29
N PHE A 840 15.84 12.95 25.30
CA PHE A 840 16.44 13.65 24.17
C PHE A 840 16.51 15.14 24.53
N ASP A 841 17.68 15.58 24.97
CA ASP A 841 17.92 16.95 25.41
C ASP A 841 18.61 17.77 24.32
N PHE A 842 17.88 18.73 23.75
CA PHE A 842 18.39 19.65 22.73
C PHE A 842 18.98 20.95 23.33
N THR A 843 19.21 20.98 24.65
CA THR A 843 19.88 22.10 25.33
C THR A 843 21.30 22.31 24.76
N GLY A 844 21.55 23.51 24.26
CA GLY A 844 22.77 23.86 23.50
C GLY A 844 22.52 24.14 22.01
N THR A 845 21.31 23.87 21.52
CA THR A 845 20.84 24.33 20.20
C THR A 845 20.74 25.86 20.16
N GLY A 846 21.08 26.45 19.01
CA GLY A 846 21.18 27.89 18.80
C GLY A 846 19.84 28.65 18.90
N PRO A 847 19.89 29.98 19.09
CA PRO A 847 18.71 30.82 19.16
C PRO A 847 17.97 30.84 17.83
N GLN A 848 16.65 31.05 17.85
CA GLN A 848 15.84 31.23 16.65
C GLN A 848 16.42 32.35 15.74
N THR A 849 16.35 32.17 14.43
CA THR A 849 16.90 33.10 13.45
C THR A 849 15.83 34.07 12.94
N LEU A 850 16.25 35.25 12.47
CA LEU A 850 15.38 36.17 11.74
C LEU A 850 15.38 35.81 10.24
N GLY A 851 14.80 34.64 9.96
CA GLY A 851 14.72 34.00 8.65
C GLY A 851 13.72 32.83 8.72
N ASN A 852 13.69 32.00 7.69
CA ASN A 852 12.68 30.94 7.52
C ASN A 852 13.12 29.55 8.00
N MET A 853 14.40 29.37 8.34
CA MET A 853 15.01 28.10 8.79
C MET A 853 14.66 27.70 10.24
N ASN A 854 13.58 28.26 10.81
CA ASN A 854 13.09 27.90 12.13
C ASN A 854 12.14 26.70 12.03
N CYS A 855 12.33 25.74 12.92
CA CYS A 855 11.63 24.46 12.97
C CYS A 855 10.64 24.44 14.15
N PRO A 856 9.33 24.24 13.90
CA PRO A 856 8.36 24.07 14.98
C PRO A 856 8.62 22.81 15.82
N PRO A 857 8.29 22.82 17.13
CA PRO A 857 8.52 21.66 18.00
C PRO A 857 7.90 20.36 17.50
N SER A 858 6.75 20.46 16.84
CA SER A 858 6.01 19.36 16.19
C SER A 858 6.87 18.54 15.23
N ILE A 859 7.72 19.21 14.43
CA ILE A 859 8.66 18.56 13.50
C ILE A 859 9.78 17.85 14.24
N THR A 860 10.33 18.45 15.30
CA THR A 860 11.38 17.79 16.10
C THR A 860 10.87 16.48 16.73
N HIS A 861 9.59 16.43 17.12
CA HIS A 861 8.97 15.19 17.56
C HIS A 861 8.83 14.18 16.40
N SER A 862 8.38 14.60 15.22
CA SER A 862 8.36 13.72 14.03
C SER A 862 9.74 13.14 13.70
N ALA A 863 10.79 13.96 13.71
CA ALA A 863 12.18 13.54 13.46
C ALA A 863 12.66 12.49 14.48
N VAL A 864 12.32 12.65 15.76
CA VAL A 864 12.62 11.64 16.81
C VAL A 864 11.87 10.34 16.55
N ILE A 865 10.58 10.38 16.18
CA ILE A 865 9.84 9.14 15.85
C ILE A 865 10.44 8.46 14.62
N TYR A 866 10.70 9.22 13.55
CA TYR A 866 11.28 8.71 12.31
C TYR A 866 12.63 8.03 12.57
N ALA A 867 13.55 8.71 13.26
CA ALA A 867 14.85 8.15 13.59
C ALA A 867 14.74 6.87 14.43
N LEU A 868 13.88 6.86 15.46
CA LEU A 868 13.63 5.65 16.26
C LEU A 868 13.04 4.52 15.41
N ARG A 869 12.14 4.82 14.47
CA ARG A 869 11.57 3.83 13.56
C ARG A 869 12.59 3.26 12.59
N CYS A 870 13.53 4.07 12.09
CA CYS A 870 14.63 3.62 11.23
C CYS A 870 15.64 2.73 11.97
N LEU A 871 15.84 2.96 13.28
CA LEU A 871 16.67 2.10 14.13
C LEU A 871 15.98 0.78 14.52
N ILE A 872 14.66 0.70 14.38
CA ILE A 872 13.87 -0.52 14.59
C ILE A 872 13.75 -1.27 13.26
N ASN A 873 14.56 -2.31 13.08
CA ASN A 873 14.57 -3.18 11.90
C ASN A 873 13.36 -4.14 11.81
N LEU A 874 12.17 -3.66 12.18
CA LEU A 874 10.93 -4.44 12.36
C LEU A 874 9.76 -3.63 11.80
N SER A 875 8.82 -4.30 11.12
CA SER A 875 7.63 -3.64 10.55
C SER A 875 6.58 -3.36 11.65
N ILE A 876 6.86 -2.35 12.48
CA ILE A 876 5.90 -1.84 13.45
C ILE A 876 5.08 -0.69 12.85
N PRO A 877 3.76 -0.62 13.14
CA PRO A 877 2.92 0.51 12.78
C PRO A 877 3.40 1.77 13.51
N LEU A 878 3.49 2.88 12.78
CA LEU A 878 4.16 4.07 13.24
C LEU A 878 3.18 4.98 13.97
N ASN A 879 3.30 5.05 15.30
CA ASN A 879 2.25 5.60 16.16
C ASN A 879 2.83 6.21 17.45
N GLN A 880 1.97 6.77 18.31
CA GLN A 880 2.38 7.47 19.53
C GLN A 880 3.17 6.63 20.54
N GLY A 881 3.04 5.30 20.52
CA GLY A 881 3.82 4.40 21.36
C GLY A 881 5.32 4.63 21.21
N CYS A 882 5.79 5.02 20.02
CA CYS A 882 7.19 5.32 19.79
C CYS A 882 7.73 6.50 20.63
N LEU A 883 6.87 7.44 21.06
CA LEU A 883 7.23 8.55 21.95
C LEU A 883 6.90 8.29 23.43
N ALA A 884 6.10 7.29 23.76
CA ALA A 884 5.74 7.00 25.15
C ALA A 884 6.96 6.81 26.09
N PRO A 885 8.07 6.13 25.70
CA PRO A 885 9.27 6.02 26.53
C PRO A 885 10.28 7.18 26.33
N VAL A 886 9.87 8.27 25.68
CA VAL A 886 10.76 9.35 25.22
C VAL A 886 10.37 10.70 25.81
N ARG A 887 11.29 11.31 26.55
CA ARG A 887 11.17 12.69 27.02
C ARG A 887 12.00 13.60 26.11
N ILE A 888 11.37 14.57 25.45
CA ILE A 888 12.07 15.54 24.60
C ILE A 888 12.16 16.89 25.34
N VAL A 889 13.34 17.50 25.38
CA VAL A 889 13.58 18.82 25.99
C VAL A 889 13.97 19.81 24.89
N LEU A 890 13.09 20.79 24.62
CA LEU A 890 13.26 21.82 23.60
C LEU A 890 13.17 23.22 24.24
N PRO A 891 14.31 23.91 24.50
CA PRO A 891 14.29 25.24 25.08
C PRO A 891 13.60 26.26 24.16
N ARG A 892 12.61 27.00 24.68
CA ARG A 892 11.89 28.03 23.90
C ARG A 892 12.82 29.18 23.50
N GLY A 893 12.66 29.68 22.28
CA GLY A 893 13.52 30.72 21.69
C GLY A 893 14.72 30.17 20.92
N THR A 894 14.77 28.85 20.70
CA THR A 894 15.77 28.19 19.83
C THR A 894 15.22 27.94 18.43
N ILE A 895 16.08 27.62 17.46
CA ILE A 895 15.64 27.22 16.11
C ILE A 895 14.69 26.01 16.10
N LEU A 896 14.65 25.17 17.14
CA LEU A 896 13.74 24.01 17.24
C LEU A 896 12.52 24.24 18.14
N ASN A 897 12.40 25.41 18.74
CA ASN A 897 11.23 25.86 19.49
C ASN A 897 11.10 27.39 19.43
N PRO A 898 10.85 27.94 18.22
CA PRO A 898 10.77 29.37 18.00
C PRO A 898 9.53 30.01 18.63
N THR A 899 9.52 31.33 18.78
CA THR A 899 8.31 32.11 19.08
C THR A 899 7.37 32.18 17.87
N ALA A 900 6.07 32.33 18.12
CA ALA A 900 5.01 32.37 17.10
C ALA A 900 5.19 33.34 15.92
N GLY A 901 6.07 34.34 16.04
CA GLY A 901 6.16 35.46 15.09
C GLY A 901 7.16 35.27 13.96
N VAL A 902 8.10 34.32 14.04
CA VAL A 902 9.14 34.13 13.00
C VAL A 902 8.65 33.22 11.87
N ALA A 903 9.28 33.40 10.71
CA ALA A 903 9.09 32.56 9.54
C ALA A 903 9.56 31.11 9.78
N VAL A 904 8.86 30.15 9.16
CA VAL A 904 9.09 28.70 9.33
C VAL A 904 9.00 27.90 8.02
N CYS A 905 8.83 28.52 6.85
CA CYS A 905 8.65 27.73 5.62
C CYS A 905 9.87 26.84 5.28
N GLY A 906 11.08 27.22 5.71
CA GLY A 906 12.30 26.41 5.59
C GLY A 906 12.42 25.25 6.60
N SER A 907 11.34 24.92 7.33
CA SER A 907 11.37 23.92 8.41
C SER A 907 11.55 22.47 7.92
N THR A 908 11.31 22.17 6.63
CA THR A 908 11.61 20.88 6.00
C THR A 908 13.12 20.61 6.03
N ILE A 909 13.91 21.53 5.48
CA ILE A 909 15.39 21.49 5.50
C ILE A 909 15.92 21.41 6.95
N ALA A 910 15.27 22.11 7.88
CA ALA A 910 15.58 21.99 9.30
C ALA A 910 15.31 20.58 9.87
N SER A 911 14.23 19.93 9.44
CA SER A 911 13.84 18.57 9.87
C SER A 911 14.91 17.52 9.53
N GLN A 912 15.52 17.66 8.35
CA GLN A 912 16.62 16.82 7.90
C GLN A 912 17.81 16.93 8.85
N ARG A 913 18.25 18.15 9.18
CA ARG A 913 19.37 18.39 10.11
C ARG A 913 19.09 17.89 11.53
N VAL A 914 17.85 17.99 12.01
CA VAL A 914 17.45 17.39 13.30
C VAL A 914 17.60 15.87 13.26
N THR A 915 17.17 15.24 12.16
CA THR A 915 17.29 13.78 12.01
C THR A 915 18.75 13.33 11.88
N ASP A 916 19.56 14.07 11.11
CA ASP A 916 21.01 13.85 11.00
C ASP A 916 21.68 13.83 12.38
N VAL A 917 21.38 14.81 13.23
CA VAL A 917 21.89 14.89 14.61
C VAL A 917 21.47 13.68 15.44
N ILE A 918 20.22 13.22 15.32
CA ILE A 918 19.72 12.05 16.06
C ILE A 918 20.43 10.78 15.61
N LEU A 919 20.49 10.52 14.30
CA LEU A 919 21.15 9.32 13.75
C LEU A 919 22.66 9.32 14.02
N ARG A 920 23.30 10.50 13.98
CA ARG A 920 24.71 10.70 14.38
C ARG A 920 24.94 10.42 15.87
N ALA A 921 24.01 10.81 16.75
CA ALA A 921 24.11 10.50 18.19
C ALA A 921 24.03 8.99 18.47
N PHE A 922 23.15 8.28 17.77
CA PHE A 922 23.10 6.81 17.84
C PHE A 922 24.33 6.14 17.19
N GLY A 923 24.97 6.81 16.23
CA GLY A 923 26.09 6.29 15.44
C GLY A 923 25.63 5.38 14.30
N ALA A 924 24.41 5.57 13.81
CA ALA A 924 23.78 4.72 12.80
C ALA A 924 24.03 5.20 11.35
N ALA A 925 24.05 6.51 11.14
CA ALA A 925 24.34 7.14 9.85
C ALA A 925 24.98 8.53 10.06
N ALA A 926 25.64 9.03 9.01
CA ALA A 926 26.11 10.41 8.92
C ALA A 926 25.55 11.01 7.63
N GLY A 927 24.46 11.77 7.74
CA GLY A 927 23.66 12.23 6.61
C GLY A 927 22.53 11.26 6.25
N SER A 928 21.28 11.71 6.34
CA SER A 928 20.06 11.03 5.93
C SER A 928 19.10 12.06 5.35
N ALA A 929 18.72 11.94 4.08
CA ALA A 929 17.57 12.67 3.55
C ALA A 929 16.27 12.09 4.16
N CYS A 930 15.43 12.95 4.72
CA CYS A 930 14.19 12.56 5.42
C CYS A 930 12.92 13.06 4.74
N ASP A 931 13.06 14.06 3.87
CA ASP A 931 12.02 14.55 2.98
C ASP A 931 12.29 14.00 1.57
N GLU A 932 11.24 13.77 0.77
CA GLU A 932 11.32 13.22 -0.60
C GLU A 932 11.83 14.24 -1.64
N TYR A 933 12.30 15.41 -1.18
CA TYR A 933 12.82 16.50 -1.99
C TYR A 933 14.33 16.35 -2.28
N GLU A 934 14.69 15.50 -3.25
CA GLU A 934 15.91 15.74 -4.05
C GLU A 934 15.55 16.69 -5.22
N ASP A 935 15.37 17.99 -4.92
CA ASP A 935 15.33 19.06 -5.91
C ASP A 935 16.58 19.95 -5.72
N ASP A 936 17.52 19.83 -6.67
CA ASP A 936 18.77 20.57 -6.87
C ASP A 936 19.60 21.08 -5.66
N GLY A 937 20.80 20.49 -5.49
CA GLY A 937 22.01 21.33 -5.42
C GLY A 937 22.71 21.58 -4.09
N CYS A 938 22.63 20.69 -3.09
CA CYS A 938 23.49 20.76 -1.88
C CYS A 938 24.29 19.47 -1.61
N GLY A 939 25.07 19.02 -2.59
CA GLY A 939 26.08 17.96 -2.41
C GLY A 939 27.29 18.46 -1.62
N GLY A 940 27.33 18.16 -0.32
CA GLY A 940 28.52 18.25 0.53
C GLY A 940 29.28 16.93 0.56
N TYR A 941 30.56 16.97 0.17
CA TYR A 941 31.49 15.81 0.07
C TYR A 941 31.79 15.10 1.39
#